data_AF-A0A956P7J2-F1
#
_entry.id   AF-A0A956P7J2-F1
#
_cell.length_a   1.000
_cell.length_b   1.000
_cell.length_c   1.000
_cell.angle_alpha   90.00
_cell.angle_beta   90.00
_cell.angle_gamma   90.00
#
_symmetry.space_group_name_H-M   'P 1'
#
loop_
_entity.id
_entity.type
_entity.pdbx_description
1 polymer ?
#
loop_
_entity_poly.entity_id
_entity_poly.type
_entity_poly.pdbx_seq_one_letter_code
_entity_poly.pdbx_strand_id
1 'polypeptide(L)'
;MKQVIGKIFYCFSFVLWFLISSWCIALDIGSDNIVTRFVSVQSLSNGDRVAGFAALDGGFFLASIISTSSFDSFFPVTGDVSFNRGSLVLDRDLIFRDIAIIKSIGSIDGQGHVMELSASTTCIPSPDIGNCAAVLADEASQPDPISTIDWSFDNTYIALGMDTQGGSNDILRVYKWSGSLLTLEDSEPLDVYLDINNVRWSPFKHQFVVTRKSSVSTDELITFSFVPLTGMIHKVSSVDIGVDALAAAWNPTGDYIAVGVAKNPEIEIYSVDVNGVISASPVETINISGNKVVQRNGMEWSELGDYLAVATDKQGGQPELLIYEWDSGLEMLTLNASYVAGARINAIDWSATPTNQLVVGVDGTSEKLRVVEHNNGAGTITLLDSSTQPGNPVIRSVGWAPNGNCIVTGWTNGDFRTFEFDQDVQELIEVSNVKVNNKIEAVRWAKNGLNLAIGGENKDLGVYRTQASFVNDPDIDDCVEFTDLKILLNCNTCIQRSCINFKGESSIDGRGTILTLESTTTLIIDANASLLLKDVVIQGINSERIQMTDSTSTLSLDNVEWVQDGDYNFKKGHFDVLGQWRLVGEGNIFAYQTDQASTIDEYGHMIIDNELTFSYDPSNFSRDLIILATKNSKIELNGGSFHTTTSGIMLKKGILRVDRKSTLSAEGTTNIEGISIGDGVDVNNNVTVQILPSAQLILERSVVDDSV
;
A
#
# COMPACT_ATOMS: atom_id res chain seq x y z
N MET A 1 7.37 -70.01 29.57
CA MET A 1 7.27 -69.81 28.10
C MET A 1 5.92 -69.25 27.63
N LYS A 2 4.78 -69.45 28.34
CA LYS A 2 3.48 -68.84 27.97
C LYS A 2 3.25 -67.37 28.41
N GLN A 3 4.09 -66.81 29.29
CA GLN A 3 3.96 -65.41 29.76
C GLN A 3 4.80 -64.39 28.98
N VAL A 4 5.71 -64.82 28.10
CA VAL A 4 6.52 -63.92 27.26
C VAL A 4 5.85 -63.65 25.90
N ILE A 5 5.03 -64.59 25.42
CA ILE A 5 4.30 -64.46 24.14
C ILE A 5 3.15 -63.43 24.25
N GLY A 6 2.54 -63.28 25.42
CA GLY A 6 1.46 -62.31 25.64
C GLY A 6 1.93 -60.85 25.61
N LYS A 7 3.13 -60.54 26.13
CA LYS A 7 3.64 -59.15 26.12
C LYS A 7 4.16 -58.71 24.75
N ILE A 8 4.64 -59.64 23.92
CA ILE A 8 5.05 -59.34 22.55
C ILE A 8 3.83 -59.08 21.65
N PHE A 9 2.70 -59.78 21.88
CA PHE A 9 1.47 -59.55 21.10
C PHE A 9 0.80 -58.20 21.41
N TYR A 10 0.85 -57.72 22.65
CA TYR A 10 0.34 -56.38 23.00
C TYR A 10 1.26 -55.25 22.51
N CYS A 11 2.59 -55.41 22.51
CA CYS A 11 3.49 -54.43 21.88
C CYS A 11 3.34 -54.40 20.35
N PHE A 12 3.17 -55.55 19.69
CA PHE A 12 2.98 -55.58 18.24
C PHE A 12 1.60 -55.02 17.83
N SER A 13 0.55 -55.26 18.62
CA SER A 13 -0.78 -54.68 18.39
C SER A 13 -0.82 -53.16 18.60
N PHE A 14 -0.06 -52.62 19.56
CA PHE A 14 0.01 -51.17 19.80
C PHE A 14 0.90 -50.46 18.77
N VAL A 15 1.98 -51.10 18.32
CA VAL A 15 2.84 -50.59 17.24
C VAL A 15 2.15 -50.71 15.88
N LEU A 16 1.34 -51.75 15.63
CA LEU A 16 0.53 -51.82 14.41
C LEU A 16 -0.60 -50.78 14.41
N TRP A 17 -1.19 -50.43 15.57
CA TRP A 17 -2.18 -49.34 15.65
C TRP A 17 -1.55 -47.96 15.45
N PHE A 18 -0.30 -47.75 15.91
CA PHE A 18 0.47 -46.55 15.59
C PHE A 18 0.95 -46.51 14.14
N LEU A 19 1.28 -47.65 13.53
CA LEU A 19 1.71 -47.75 12.12
C LEU A 19 0.55 -47.71 11.11
N ILE A 20 -0.71 -47.85 11.56
CA ILE A 20 -1.92 -47.68 10.72
C ILE A 20 -2.54 -46.28 10.90
N SER A 21 -2.04 -45.45 11.84
CA SER A 21 -2.57 -44.09 12.10
C SER A 21 -2.10 -43.01 11.12
N SER A 22 -1.35 -43.35 10.07
CA SER A 22 -0.93 -42.41 9.02
C SER A 22 -1.63 -42.64 7.68
N TRP A 23 -2.81 -43.25 7.69
CA TRP A 23 -3.79 -43.04 6.63
C TRP A 23 -4.60 -41.81 7.06
N CYS A 24 -4.09 -40.61 6.77
CA CYS A 24 -4.90 -39.39 6.87
C CYS A 24 -6.11 -39.59 5.95
N ILE A 25 -7.28 -39.81 6.54
CA ILE A 25 -8.53 -39.70 5.81
C ILE A 25 -8.77 -38.20 5.69
N ALA A 26 -8.87 -37.72 4.46
CA ALA A 26 -9.33 -36.37 4.15
C ALA A 26 -10.54 -36.00 5.01
N LEU A 27 -10.45 -34.89 5.75
CA LEU A 27 -11.51 -34.39 6.60
C LEU A 27 -12.33 -33.32 5.86
N ASP A 28 -13.66 -33.43 5.93
CA ASP A 28 -14.54 -32.30 5.59
C ASP A 28 -14.65 -31.36 6.81
N ILE A 29 -14.17 -30.13 6.66
CA ILE A 29 -14.46 -29.05 7.60
C ILE A 29 -15.86 -28.51 7.28
N GLY A 30 -16.79 -28.76 8.19
CA GLY A 30 -18.20 -28.39 8.02
C GLY A 30 -19.03 -29.47 7.34
N SER A 31 -20.02 -29.08 6.54
CA SER A 31 -20.95 -29.99 5.85
C SER A 31 -21.56 -29.33 4.63
N ASP A 32 -22.03 -30.13 3.67
CA ASP A 32 -22.84 -29.66 2.52
C ASP A 32 -24.35 -29.61 2.83
N ASN A 33 -24.77 -30.00 4.03
CA ASN A 33 -26.18 -30.07 4.42
C ASN A 33 -26.55 -29.18 5.62
N ILE A 34 -25.57 -28.79 6.44
CA ILE A 34 -25.78 -28.01 7.66
C ILE A 34 -24.76 -26.89 7.75
N VAL A 35 -25.24 -25.66 7.93
CA VAL A 35 -24.38 -24.50 8.19
C VAL A 35 -23.68 -24.65 9.53
N THR A 36 -22.35 -24.63 9.48
CA THR A 36 -21.49 -24.64 10.67
C THR A 36 -20.60 -23.41 10.64
N ARG A 37 -20.63 -22.63 11.73
CA ARG A 37 -19.82 -21.43 11.89
C ARG A 37 -18.62 -21.74 12.80
N PHE A 38 -17.43 -21.55 12.26
CA PHE A 38 -16.16 -21.76 12.95
C PHE A 38 -15.53 -20.43 13.31
N VAL A 39 -15.63 -20.05 14.58
CA VAL A 39 -15.00 -18.82 15.11
C VAL A 39 -13.52 -19.02 15.45
N SER A 40 -13.05 -20.25 15.59
CA SER A 40 -11.64 -20.57 15.76
C SER A 40 -10.99 -20.84 14.41
N VAL A 41 -9.70 -20.51 14.27
CA VAL A 41 -8.92 -20.87 13.08
C VAL A 41 -8.95 -22.37 12.83
N GLN A 42 -9.14 -22.77 11.58
CA GLN A 42 -9.18 -24.18 11.18
C GLN A 42 -7.83 -24.64 10.60
N SER A 43 -7.39 -25.84 10.95
CA SER A 43 -6.18 -26.45 10.37
C SER A 43 -6.57 -27.39 9.24
N LEU A 44 -6.06 -27.12 8.03
CA LEU A 44 -6.28 -27.92 6.83
C LEU A 44 -5.06 -28.79 6.54
N SER A 45 -5.23 -30.10 6.62
CA SER A 45 -4.22 -31.11 6.32
C SER A 45 -4.38 -31.65 4.89
N ASN A 46 -3.45 -32.51 4.49
CA ASN A 46 -3.46 -33.09 3.15
C ASN A 46 -4.71 -33.92 2.88
N GLY A 47 -5.46 -33.53 1.85
CA GLY A 47 -6.72 -34.10 1.41
C GLY A 47 -7.96 -33.39 1.96
N ASP A 48 -7.83 -32.52 2.96
CA ASP A 48 -8.97 -31.89 3.62
C ASP A 48 -9.77 -30.98 2.67
N ARG A 49 -11.06 -30.84 2.93
CA ARG A 49 -11.99 -29.99 2.17
C ARG A 49 -12.74 -29.06 3.09
N VAL A 50 -12.79 -27.77 2.75
CA VAL A 50 -13.76 -26.84 3.34
C VAL A 50 -15.08 -27.01 2.60
N ALA A 51 -16.07 -27.62 3.27
CA ALA A 51 -17.35 -27.96 2.67
C ALA A 51 -18.26 -26.73 2.45
N GLY A 52 -19.29 -26.91 1.62
CA GLY A 52 -20.16 -25.83 1.15
C GLY A 52 -20.73 -24.93 2.24
N PHE A 53 -21.18 -25.51 3.36
CA PHE A 53 -21.79 -24.73 4.44
C PHE A 53 -20.88 -24.50 5.65
N ALA A 54 -19.56 -24.41 5.44
CA ALA A 54 -18.58 -24.05 6.47
C ALA A 54 -18.27 -22.55 6.45
N ALA A 55 -18.77 -21.78 7.42
CA ALA A 55 -18.37 -20.38 7.60
C ALA A 55 -17.10 -20.31 8.46
N LEU A 56 -16.00 -19.82 7.89
CA LEU A 56 -14.67 -19.77 8.52
C LEU A 56 -14.38 -18.38 9.09
N ASP A 57 -15.16 -17.98 10.08
CA ASP A 57 -15.03 -16.66 10.70
C ASP A 57 -13.68 -16.46 11.41
N GLY A 58 -13.12 -17.54 11.96
CA GLY A 58 -11.79 -17.55 12.58
C GLY A 58 -10.63 -17.79 11.60
N GLY A 59 -10.92 -17.92 10.30
CA GLY A 59 -9.91 -18.18 9.27
C GLY A 59 -9.41 -19.63 9.21
N PHE A 60 -8.32 -19.85 8.50
CA PHE A 60 -7.71 -21.19 8.36
C PHE A 60 -6.21 -21.14 8.08
N PHE A 61 -5.52 -22.25 8.31
CA PHE A 61 -4.15 -22.43 7.85
C PHE A 61 -3.93 -23.81 7.24
N LEU A 62 -3.07 -23.90 6.23
CA LEU A 62 -2.58 -25.18 5.73
C LEU A 62 -1.51 -25.71 6.70
N ALA A 63 -1.64 -26.96 7.11
CA ALA A 63 -0.85 -27.54 8.21
C ALA A 63 0.65 -27.64 7.93
N SER A 64 1.06 -27.63 6.65
CA SER A 64 2.44 -27.78 6.19
C SER A 64 2.59 -27.45 4.70
N ILE A 65 3.84 -27.29 4.24
CA ILE A 65 4.20 -27.04 2.84
C ILE A 65 3.75 -28.15 1.85
N ILE A 66 3.49 -29.36 2.34
CA ILE A 66 3.03 -30.48 1.50
C ILE A 66 1.51 -30.68 1.58
N SER A 67 0.81 -29.86 2.35
CA SER A 67 -0.64 -29.99 2.52
C SER A 67 -1.33 -29.52 1.25
N THR A 68 -2.12 -30.40 0.63
CA THR A 68 -3.01 -30.04 -0.48
C THR A 68 -4.44 -30.18 0.01
N SER A 69 -5.23 -29.12 -0.06
CA SER A 69 -6.62 -29.09 0.44
C SER A 69 -7.55 -28.43 -0.58
N SER A 70 -8.87 -28.55 -0.43
CA SER A 70 -9.86 -27.94 -1.32
C SER A 70 -10.79 -26.97 -0.59
N PHE A 71 -11.31 -25.98 -1.32
CA PHE A 71 -12.24 -24.97 -0.81
C PHE A 71 -13.51 -24.92 -1.66
N ASP A 72 -14.66 -25.21 -1.05
CA ASP A 72 -15.99 -25.20 -1.71
C ASP A 72 -17.03 -24.39 -0.92
N SER A 73 -16.62 -23.59 0.08
CA SER A 73 -17.59 -22.88 0.94
C SER A 73 -18.31 -21.74 0.23
N PHE A 74 -19.63 -21.63 0.44
CA PHE A 74 -20.44 -20.49 0.00
C PHE A 74 -20.20 -19.21 0.82
N PHE A 75 -19.49 -19.32 1.95
CA PHE A 75 -19.31 -18.22 2.89
C PHE A 75 -17.94 -17.57 2.70
N PRO A 76 -17.87 -16.23 2.75
CA PRO A 76 -16.59 -15.55 2.80
C PRO A 76 -15.77 -15.94 4.03
N VAL A 77 -14.45 -15.80 3.91
CA VAL A 77 -13.50 -15.98 5.02
C VAL A 77 -13.20 -14.60 5.61
N THR A 78 -13.33 -14.45 6.92
CA THR A 78 -13.07 -13.17 7.62
C THR A 78 -11.85 -13.22 8.54
N GLY A 79 -11.46 -14.40 9.02
CA GLY A 79 -10.31 -14.52 9.92
C GLY A 79 -8.98 -14.70 9.18
N ASP A 80 -7.90 -14.77 9.94
CA ASP A 80 -6.53 -14.92 9.44
C ASP A 80 -6.36 -16.16 8.57
N VAL A 81 -5.63 -15.99 7.47
CA VAL A 81 -5.30 -17.08 6.55
C VAL A 81 -3.80 -17.25 6.40
N SER A 82 -3.34 -18.49 6.58
CA SER A 82 -1.94 -18.86 6.37
C SER A 82 -1.85 -20.04 5.42
N PHE A 83 -1.44 -19.81 4.18
CA PHE A 83 -1.28 -20.90 3.21
C PHE A 83 -0.03 -21.74 3.48
N ASN A 84 0.94 -21.24 4.27
CA ASN A 84 2.12 -21.97 4.73
C ASN A 84 2.83 -22.75 3.61
N ARG A 85 2.85 -22.19 2.40
CA ARG A 85 3.39 -22.79 1.17
C ARG A 85 2.73 -24.10 0.73
N GLY A 86 1.67 -24.54 1.39
CA GLY A 86 0.82 -25.63 0.93
C GLY A 86 0.02 -25.23 -0.32
N SER A 87 -0.79 -26.16 -0.82
CA SER A 87 -1.63 -25.99 -1.99
C SER A 87 -3.11 -25.96 -1.62
N LEU A 88 -3.85 -24.98 -2.13
CA LEU A 88 -5.30 -24.90 -2.04
C LEU A 88 -5.93 -24.99 -3.43
N VAL A 89 -6.84 -25.93 -3.61
CA VAL A 89 -7.65 -26.07 -4.82
C VAL A 89 -8.99 -25.39 -4.60
N LEU A 90 -9.37 -24.46 -5.47
CA LEU A 90 -10.65 -23.78 -5.42
C LEU A 90 -11.67 -24.57 -6.24
N ASP A 91 -12.67 -25.14 -5.57
CA ASP A 91 -13.88 -25.67 -6.22
C ASP A 91 -15.00 -24.60 -6.26
N ARG A 92 -14.73 -23.44 -5.65
CA ARG A 92 -15.57 -22.25 -5.60
C ARG A 92 -14.71 -21.01 -5.34
N ASP A 93 -15.26 -19.84 -5.63
CA ASP A 93 -14.65 -18.56 -5.33
C ASP A 93 -14.32 -18.42 -3.83
N LEU A 94 -13.07 -18.10 -3.54
CA LEU A 94 -12.55 -17.77 -2.22
C LEU A 94 -12.64 -16.26 -2.02
N ILE A 95 -13.65 -15.82 -1.28
CA ILE A 95 -13.88 -14.41 -1.03
C ILE A 95 -13.41 -14.08 0.39
N PHE A 96 -12.48 -13.15 0.51
CA PHE A 96 -12.11 -12.55 1.79
C PHE A 96 -13.01 -11.37 2.09
N ARG A 97 -13.49 -11.29 3.32
CA ARG A 97 -14.17 -10.11 3.86
C ARG A 97 -13.31 -9.56 4.99
N ASP A 98 -13.59 -8.30 5.34
CA ASP A 98 -12.84 -7.51 6.32
C ASP A 98 -12.29 -8.36 7.48
N ILE A 99 -11.09 -8.01 7.96
CA ILE A 99 -10.26 -8.70 8.97
C ILE A 99 -9.40 -9.86 8.43
N ALA A 100 -9.51 -10.24 7.15
CA ALA A 100 -8.67 -11.31 6.60
C ALA A 100 -7.21 -10.87 6.38
N ILE A 101 -6.32 -11.21 7.32
CA ILE A 101 -4.87 -11.08 7.17
C ILE A 101 -4.32 -12.34 6.51
N ILE A 102 -3.65 -12.19 5.36
CA ILE A 102 -2.95 -13.30 4.73
C ILE A 102 -1.51 -13.33 5.26
N LYS A 103 -1.23 -14.18 6.26
CA LYS A 103 0.05 -14.22 6.97
C LYS A 103 1.15 -14.97 6.21
N SER A 104 0.78 -15.84 5.29
CA SER A 104 1.72 -16.56 4.43
C SER A 104 1.07 -16.93 3.11
N ILE A 105 1.85 -16.96 2.03
CA ILE A 105 1.42 -17.38 0.70
C ILE A 105 1.64 -18.89 0.49
N GLY A 106 0.97 -19.45 -0.50
CA GLY A 106 1.10 -20.84 -0.94
C GLY A 106 0.52 -21.00 -2.35
N SER A 107 0.58 -22.22 -2.88
CA SER A 107 0.06 -22.47 -4.21
C SER A 107 -1.47 -22.49 -4.20
N ILE A 108 -2.08 -21.97 -5.26
CA ILE A 108 -3.52 -21.95 -5.44
C ILE A 108 -3.82 -22.43 -6.85
N ASP A 109 -4.58 -23.52 -6.95
CA ASP A 109 -5.22 -23.95 -8.19
C ASP A 109 -6.64 -23.37 -8.20
N GLY A 110 -6.83 -22.33 -8.99
CA GLY A 110 -8.10 -21.63 -9.10
C GLY A 110 -9.17 -22.39 -9.86
N GLN A 111 -8.83 -23.33 -10.75
CA GLN A 111 -9.78 -23.96 -11.67
C GLN A 111 -10.74 -22.97 -12.37
N GLY A 112 -10.30 -21.73 -12.60
CA GLY A 112 -11.09 -20.63 -13.18
C GLY A 112 -11.88 -19.78 -12.18
N HIS A 113 -11.82 -20.10 -10.89
CA HIS A 113 -12.46 -19.39 -9.78
C HIS A 113 -11.70 -18.15 -9.33
N VAL A 114 -12.40 -17.36 -8.52
CA VAL A 114 -11.92 -16.08 -7.99
C VAL A 114 -11.29 -16.24 -6.60
N MET A 115 -10.18 -15.56 -6.36
CA MET A 115 -9.69 -15.16 -5.04
C MET A 115 -9.90 -13.63 -4.90
N GLU A 116 -10.89 -13.22 -4.11
CA GLU A 116 -11.21 -11.80 -3.92
C GLU A 116 -10.63 -11.32 -2.59
N LEU A 117 -9.63 -10.43 -2.64
CA LEU A 117 -9.01 -9.86 -1.44
C LEU A 117 -9.94 -8.84 -0.78
N SER A 118 -9.86 -8.70 0.55
CA SER A 118 -10.67 -7.74 1.30
C SER A 118 -10.11 -6.32 1.20
N ALA A 119 -10.91 -5.31 1.53
CA ALA A 119 -10.43 -3.93 1.64
C ALA A 119 -9.38 -3.75 2.76
N SER A 120 -9.35 -4.65 3.75
CA SER A 120 -8.32 -4.67 4.81
C SER A 120 -7.02 -5.37 4.41
N THR A 121 -6.95 -6.03 3.24
CA THR A 121 -5.75 -6.78 2.82
C THR A 121 -4.78 -5.86 2.09
N THR A 122 -4.11 -5.00 2.85
CA THR A 122 -3.19 -3.96 2.32
C THR A 122 -1.84 -4.52 1.87
N CYS A 123 -1.45 -5.72 2.32
CA CYS A 123 -0.21 -6.39 1.91
C CYS A 123 -0.31 -7.92 2.03
N ILE A 124 0.32 -8.65 1.09
CA ILE A 124 0.43 -10.11 1.10
C ILE A 124 1.87 -10.59 0.84
N PRO A 125 2.40 -11.54 1.64
CA PRO A 125 1.90 -11.86 2.97
C PRO A 125 2.06 -10.65 3.89
N SER A 126 1.16 -10.50 4.85
CA SER A 126 1.33 -9.58 5.96
C SER A 126 2.40 -10.10 6.91
N PRO A 127 3.34 -9.26 7.38
CA PRO A 127 4.33 -9.69 8.35
C PRO A 127 3.65 -10.10 9.67
N ASP A 128 4.13 -11.16 10.29
CA ASP A 128 3.78 -11.45 11.67
C ASP A 128 4.75 -10.69 12.57
N ILE A 129 4.28 -9.61 13.19
CA ILE A 129 5.09 -8.88 14.18
C ILE A 129 5.01 -9.66 15.48
N GLY A 130 5.77 -10.76 15.56
CA GLY A 130 5.80 -11.63 16.73
C GLY A 130 6.38 -10.97 18.00
N ASN A 131 6.88 -9.73 17.90
CA ASN A 131 7.30 -8.92 19.03
C ASN A 131 7.29 -7.42 18.70
N CYS A 132 6.60 -6.61 19.52
CA CYS A 132 6.54 -5.15 19.39
C CYS A 132 7.82 -4.41 19.79
N ALA A 133 8.88 -5.12 20.21
CA ALA A 133 10.16 -4.54 20.58
C ALA A 133 10.83 -3.80 19.41
N ALA A 134 11.19 -2.53 19.65
CA ALA A 134 11.84 -1.65 18.69
C ALA A 134 13.37 -1.65 18.85
N VAL A 135 14.10 -1.77 17.74
CA VAL A 135 15.57 -1.65 17.66
C VAL A 135 15.93 -0.51 16.72
N LEU A 136 16.83 0.38 17.15
CA LEU A 136 17.27 1.50 16.31
C LEU A 136 17.92 0.94 15.04
N ALA A 137 17.47 1.44 13.89
CA ALA A 137 17.95 1.05 12.60
C ALA A 137 18.85 2.14 11.97
N ASP A 138 18.41 3.39 12.03
CA ASP A 138 19.22 4.55 11.64
C ASP A 138 18.70 5.84 12.27
N GLU A 139 19.53 6.89 12.30
CA GLU A 139 19.16 8.21 12.81
C GLU A 139 19.77 9.35 11.99
N ALA A 140 19.04 10.46 11.88
CA ALA A 140 19.49 11.66 11.19
C ALA A 140 19.22 12.92 12.03
N SER A 141 20.27 13.70 12.27
CA SER A 141 20.18 14.94 13.05
C SER A 141 19.58 16.09 12.23
N GLN A 142 18.75 16.89 12.89
CA GLN A 142 17.98 18.00 12.35
C GLN A 142 18.43 19.34 12.95
N PRO A 143 18.23 20.46 12.24
CA PRO A 143 18.59 21.77 12.75
C PRO A 143 17.73 22.21 13.95
N ASP A 144 16.46 21.78 13.97
CA ASP A 144 15.43 22.20 14.92
C ASP A 144 14.71 20.98 15.53
N PRO A 145 14.08 21.13 16.71
CA PRO A 145 13.23 20.09 17.30
C PRO A 145 12.15 19.61 16.35
N ILE A 146 12.00 18.29 16.24
CA ILE A 146 10.97 17.69 15.39
C ILE A 146 9.64 17.73 16.12
N SER A 147 8.62 18.31 15.50
CA SER A 147 7.29 18.49 16.07
C SER A 147 6.27 17.47 15.55
N THR A 148 6.49 16.95 14.35
CA THR A 148 5.59 16.02 13.64
C THR A 148 6.36 15.22 12.60
N ILE A 149 5.94 13.98 12.38
CA ILE A 149 6.48 13.08 11.36
C ILE A 149 5.29 12.38 10.71
N ASP A 150 5.43 11.99 9.44
CA ASP A 150 4.58 10.99 8.82
C ASP A 150 5.30 10.21 7.70
N TRP A 151 4.83 8.98 7.43
CA TRP A 151 5.35 8.12 6.37
C TRP A 151 4.51 8.23 5.10
N SER A 152 5.16 8.20 3.94
CA SER A 152 4.46 8.03 2.67
C SER A 152 3.78 6.67 2.61
N PHE A 153 2.72 6.57 1.80
CA PHE A 153 1.91 5.37 1.64
C PHE A 153 2.70 4.13 1.19
N ASP A 154 3.81 4.35 0.47
CA ASP A 154 4.72 3.32 -0.03
C ASP A 154 5.86 2.95 0.95
N ASN A 155 5.84 3.47 2.19
CA ASN A 155 6.85 3.24 3.22
C ASN A 155 8.27 3.72 2.87
N THR A 156 8.44 4.50 1.80
CA THR A 156 9.75 4.86 1.27
C THR A 156 10.22 6.23 1.76
N TYR A 157 9.30 7.16 2.02
CA TYR A 157 9.62 8.53 2.38
C TYR A 157 9.04 8.91 3.75
N ILE A 158 9.74 9.79 4.44
CA ILE A 158 9.36 10.32 5.75
C ILE A 158 9.38 11.84 5.62
N ALA A 159 8.22 12.46 5.83
CA ALA A 159 8.15 13.91 5.92
C ALA A 159 8.16 14.30 7.40
N LEU A 160 8.91 15.33 7.74
CA LEU A 160 8.97 15.85 9.10
C LEU A 160 8.81 17.37 9.12
N GLY A 161 8.09 17.84 10.12
CA GLY A 161 7.96 19.25 10.46
C GLY A 161 8.69 19.54 11.75
N MET A 162 9.28 20.73 11.84
CA MET A 162 10.06 21.19 12.99
C MET A 162 9.44 22.43 13.64
N ASP A 163 9.78 22.66 14.90
CA ASP A 163 9.53 23.93 15.57
C ASP A 163 10.65 24.96 15.30
N THR A 164 10.50 26.17 15.83
CA THR A 164 11.42 27.28 15.57
C THR A 164 12.49 27.51 16.65
N GLN A 165 12.72 26.56 17.56
CA GLN A 165 13.60 26.77 18.72
C GLN A 165 15.11 26.58 18.43
N GLY A 166 15.47 25.92 17.34
CA GLY A 166 16.86 25.69 16.91
C GLY A 166 17.44 26.82 16.06
N GLY A 167 16.60 27.65 15.45
CA GLY A 167 17.00 28.89 14.77
C GLY A 167 17.25 28.76 13.27
N SER A 168 16.94 27.62 12.64
CA SER A 168 17.04 27.43 11.18
C SER A 168 15.70 27.65 10.50
N ASN A 169 15.67 28.35 9.38
CA ASN A 169 14.44 28.52 8.58
C ASN A 169 14.05 27.27 7.77
N ASP A 170 14.89 26.24 7.78
CA ASP A 170 14.65 24.93 7.19
C ASP A 170 13.90 24.05 8.20
N ILE A 171 12.56 24.14 8.15
CA ILE A 171 11.63 23.55 9.14
C ILE A 171 10.77 22.42 8.56
N LEU A 172 10.87 22.12 7.26
CA LEU A 172 10.16 21.04 6.57
C LEU A 172 11.15 20.24 5.74
N ARG A 173 11.22 18.92 5.95
CA ARG A 173 12.14 18.03 5.24
C ARG A 173 11.49 16.72 4.85
N VAL A 174 11.96 16.13 3.75
CA VAL A 174 11.63 14.77 3.33
C VAL A 174 12.90 13.93 3.27
N TYR A 175 12.87 12.80 3.97
CA TYR A 175 13.90 11.77 3.94
C TYR A 175 13.41 10.56 3.17
N LYS A 176 14.32 9.92 2.43
CA LYS A 176 14.14 8.57 1.89
C LYS A 176 14.70 7.54 2.86
N TRP A 177 13.93 6.48 3.06
CA TRP A 177 14.28 5.30 3.81
C TRP A 177 14.56 4.14 2.85
N SER A 178 15.81 3.70 2.78
CA SER A 178 16.21 2.58 1.90
C SER A 178 15.95 1.20 2.50
N GLY A 179 15.31 1.13 3.67
CA GLY A 179 15.28 -0.08 4.48
C GLY A 179 16.57 -0.30 5.29
N SER A 180 17.55 0.61 5.23
CA SER A 180 18.75 0.62 6.10
C SER A 180 19.32 1.99 6.43
N LEU A 181 19.07 2.99 5.58
CA LEU A 181 19.67 4.31 5.68
C LEU A 181 18.62 5.39 5.44
N LEU A 182 18.69 6.46 6.23
CA LEU A 182 18.01 7.73 6.02
C LEU A 182 18.86 8.64 5.14
N THR A 183 18.31 9.02 3.99
CA THR A 183 18.93 10.00 3.09
C THR A 183 18.01 11.21 2.97
N LEU A 184 18.52 12.41 3.23
CA LEU A 184 17.76 13.64 3.00
C LEU A 184 17.58 13.81 1.48
N GLU A 185 16.32 13.87 1.03
CA GLU A 185 16.00 14.14 -0.38
C GLU A 185 15.91 15.64 -0.61
N ASP A 186 15.08 16.33 0.18
CA ASP A 186 14.88 17.76 0.04
C ASP A 186 14.34 18.43 1.32
N SER A 187 14.44 19.76 1.32
CA SER A 187 14.03 20.67 2.38
C SER A 187 13.39 21.91 1.80
N GLU A 188 12.24 22.33 2.32
CA GLU A 188 11.55 23.53 1.86
C GLU A 188 11.53 24.60 2.98
N PRO A 189 12.25 25.72 2.82
CA PRO A 189 12.14 26.84 3.74
C PRO A 189 10.83 27.59 3.47
N LEU A 190 9.87 27.50 4.39
CA LEU A 190 8.60 28.22 4.25
C LEU A 190 8.79 29.74 4.35
N ASP A 191 7.91 30.50 3.67
CA ASP A 191 7.98 31.98 3.52
C ASP A 191 8.15 32.76 4.82
N VAL A 192 7.68 32.21 5.94
CA VAL A 192 7.81 32.76 7.28
C VAL A 192 8.22 31.65 8.24
N TYR A 193 9.21 31.96 9.09
CA TYR A 193 9.74 31.06 10.10
C TYR A 193 8.75 30.89 11.26
N LEU A 194 7.92 29.85 11.17
CA LEU A 194 6.84 29.51 12.12
C LEU A 194 6.82 28.02 12.42
N ASP A 195 6.38 27.65 13.62
CA ASP A 195 6.31 26.25 14.03
C ASP A 195 5.38 25.45 13.10
N ILE A 196 5.87 24.34 12.57
CA ILE A 196 5.00 23.36 11.93
C ILE A 196 4.29 22.57 13.02
N ASN A 197 2.96 22.54 12.95
CA ASN A 197 2.13 21.81 13.89
C ASN A 197 1.92 20.37 13.43
N ASN A 198 1.64 20.13 12.16
CA ASN A 198 1.36 18.79 11.68
C ASN A 198 1.80 18.58 10.24
N VAL A 199 2.20 17.35 9.93
CA VAL A 199 2.48 16.87 8.58
C VAL A 199 1.76 15.54 8.41
N ARG A 200 1.03 15.38 7.30
CA ARG A 200 0.37 14.11 6.95
C ARG A 200 0.47 13.81 5.46
N TRP A 201 0.97 12.63 5.11
CA TRP A 201 0.98 12.15 3.74
C TRP A 201 -0.43 11.79 3.28
N SER A 202 -0.68 12.03 2.01
CA SER A 202 -1.84 11.49 1.30
C SER A 202 -1.81 9.96 1.37
N PRO A 203 -2.97 9.31 1.50
CA PRO A 203 -3.04 7.85 1.59
C PRO A 203 -2.56 7.14 0.31
N PHE A 204 -2.50 7.83 -0.83
CA PHE A 204 -2.27 7.19 -2.14
C PHE A 204 -1.27 7.89 -3.05
N LYS A 205 -0.79 9.08 -2.68
CA LYS A 205 0.02 9.92 -3.55
C LYS A 205 1.24 10.41 -2.83
N HIS A 206 2.31 10.73 -3.57
CA HIS A 206 3.44 11.49 -3.06
C HIS A 206 3.06 12.96 -2.89
N GLN A 207 2.03 13.22 -2.10
CA GLN A 207 1.55 14.51 -1.70
C GLN A 207 1.38 14.52 -0.20
N PHE A 208 1.60 15.63 0.45
CA PHE A 208 1.39 15.75 1.89
C PHE A 208 0.86 17.13 2.25
N VAL A 209 0.15 17.18 3.37
CA VAL A 209 -0.37 18.43 3.94
C VAL A 209 0.48 18.84 5.13
N VAL A 210 0.64 20.15 5.27
CA VAL A 210 1.31 20.81 6.38
C VAL A 210 0.32 21.76 7.03
N THR A 211 0.19 21.68 8.35
CA THR A 211 -0.45 22.71 9.17
C THR A 211 0.57 23.41 10.05
N ARG A 212 0.43 24.72 10.24
CA ARG A 212 1.38 25.51 11.01
C ARG A 212 0.73 26.59 11.87
N LYS A 213 1.54 27.20 12.72
CA LYS A 213 1.18 28.38 13.50
C LYS A 213 0.87 29.57 12.59
N SER A 214 -0.05 30.43 13.01
CA SER A 214 -0.43 31.63 12.30
C SER A 214 0.48 32.82 12.60
N SER A 215 0.59 33.71 11.62
CA SER A 215 1.10 35.07 11.79
C SER A 215 0.34 36.01 10.84
N VAL A 216 0.72 37.29 10.78
CA VAL A 216 0.07 38.21 9.85
C VAL A 216 0.42 37.79 8.42
N SER A 217 -0.60 37.56 7.58
CA SER A 217 -0.48 37.22 6.15
C SER A 217 0.31 35.93 5.85
N THR A 218 -0.02 34.85 6.56
CA THR A 218 0.50 33.51 6.28
C THR A 218 -0.61 32.55 5.89
N ASP A 219 -0.27 31.57 5.07
CA ASP A 219 -1.17 30.42 4.85
C ASP A 219 -0.90 29.36 5.92
N GLU A 220 -1.90 28.91 6.67
CA GLU A 220 -1.70 27.93 7.74
C GLU A 220 -1.92 26.49 7.31
N LEU A 221 -2.65 26.26 6.21
CA LEU A 221 -2.86 24.95 5.60
C LEU A 221 -2.21 24.95 4.22
N ILE A 222 -1.28 24.02 3.97
CA ILE A 222 -0.50 23.99 2.75
C ILE A 222 -0.40 22.55 2.25
N THR A 223 -0.65 22.31 0.97
CA THR A 223 -0.36 21.04 0.31
C THR A 223 0.92 21.13 -0.50
N PHE A 224 1.69 20.05 -0.46
CA PHE A 224 2.91 19.85 -1.22
C PHE A 224 2.78 18.59 -2.06
N SER A 225 3.42 18.60 -3.23
CA SER A 225 3.76 17.40 -3.99
C SER A 225 5.24 17.13 -3.81
N PHE A 226 5.58 15.88 -3.50
CA PHE A 226 6.93 15.37 -3.55
C PHE A 226 7.10 14.59 -4.86
N VAL A 227 8.21 14.82 -5.55
CA VAL A 227 8.51 14.13 -6.81
C VAL A 227 9.64 13.13 -6.54
N PRO A 228 9.34 11.82 -6.36
CA PRO A 228 10.33 10.79 -6.00
C PRO A 228 11.55 10.74 -6.91
N LEU A 229 11.39 11.10 -8.18
CA LEU A 229 12.48 11.05 -9.14
C LEU A 229 13.53 12.12 -8.89
N THR A 230 13.09 13.36 -8.70
CA THR A 230 14.01 14.49 -8.50
C THR A 230 14.37 14.67 -7.04
N GLY A 231 13.65 13.99 -6.14
CA GLY A 231 13.74 14.18 -4.70
C GLY A 231 13.13 15.49 -4.23
N MET A 232 12.49 16.28 -5.09
CA MET A 232 12.09 17.66 -4.78
C MET A 232 10.68 17.78 -4.19
N ILE A 233 10.52 18.75 -3.30
CA ILE A 233 9.25 19.20 -2.74
C ILE A 233 8.76 20.42 -3.52
N HIS A 234 7.47 20.46 -3.84
CA HIS A 234 6.83 21.60 -4.49
C HIS A 234 5.54 21.99 -3.78
N LYS A 235 5.40 23.27 -3.41
CA LYS A 235 4.13 23.82 -2.90
C LYS A 235 3.08 23.77 -4.00
N VAL A 236 1.94 23.13 -3.73
CA VAL A 236 0.84 22.96 -4.68
C VAL A 236 -0.24 24.01 -4.45
N SER A 237 -0.78 24.06 -3.23
CA SER A 237 -1.90 24.91 -2.86
C SER A 237 -1.80 25.32 -1.39
N SER A 238 -2.49 26.39 -1.02
CA SER A 238 -2.52 26.84 0.36
C SER A 238 -3.76 27.65 0.69
N VAL A 239 -4.10 27.71 1.98
CA VAL A 239 -5.26 28.43 2.52
C VAL A 239 -4.82 29.25 3.74
N ASP A 240 -5.16 30.53 3.73
CA ASP A 240 -5.08 31.44 4.89
C ASP A 240 -6.30 31.21 5.78
N ILE A 241 -6.08 30.56 6.92
CA ILE A 241 -7.13 30.26 7.91
C ILE A 241 -7.28 31.45 8.87
N GLY A 242 -6.22 32.24 9.03
CA GLY A 242 -6.14 33.43 9.88
C GLY A 242 -5.90 33.14 11.36
N VAL A 243 -5.78 31.87 11.75
CA VAL A 243 -5.44 31.38 13.10
C VAL A 243 -4.64 30.08 13.00
N ASP A 244 -4.03 29.64 14.10
CA ASP A 244 -3.23 28.42 14.11
C ASP A 244 -4.05 27.20 13.61
N ALA A 245 -3.51 26.51 12.61
CA ALA A 245 -3.96 25.19 12.20
C ALA A 245 -3.18 24.15 13.02
N LEU A 246 -3.87 23.43 13.88
CA LEU A 246 -3.28 22.63 14.97
C LEU A 246 -3.06 21.17 14.58
N ALA A 247 -3.98 20.59 13.82
CA ALA A 247 -3.99 19.18 13.44
C ALA A 247 -4.51 19.04 12.01
N ALA A 248 -4.09 17.98 11.32
CA ALA A 248 -4.66 17.57 10.04
C ALA A 248 -4.83 16.05 10.00
N ALA A 249 -5.82 15.58 9.25
CA ALA A 249 -6.02 14.17 8.95
C ALA A 249 -6.64 14.01 7.55
N TRP A 250 -6.02 13.20 6.72
CA TRP A 250 -6.58 12.81 5.43
C TRP A 250 -7.71 11.80 5.62
N ASN A 251 -8.83 12.02 4.95
CA ASN A 251 -9.78 10.94 4.77
C ASN A 251 -9.10 9.84 3.93
N PRO A 252 -9.31 8.54 4.24
CA PRO A 252 -8.69 7.43 3.51
C PRO A 252 -8.94 7.44 2.01
N THR A 253 -10.00 8.09 1.51
CA THR A 253 -10.22 8.30 0.06
C THR A 253 -9.17 9.21 -0.60
N GLY A 254 -8.48 10.05 0.17
CA GLY A 254 -7.56 11.06 -0.33
C GLY A 254 -8.23 12.32 -0.89
N ASP A 255 -9.56 12.40 -0.87
CA ASP A 255 -10.32 13.51 -1.45
C ASP A 255 -10.67 14.61 -0.44
N TYR A 256 -10.46 14.37 0.86
CA TYR A 256 -10.79 15.31 1.93
C TYR A 256 -9.68 15.39 2.99
N ILE A 257 -9.50 16.59 3.56
CA ILE A 257 -8.64 16.83 4.72
C ILE A 257 -9.49 17.45 5.82
N ALA A 258 -9.47 16.82 7.01
CA ALA A 258 -9.97 17.42 8.23
C ALA A 258 -8.86 18.25 8.89
N VAL A 259 -9.20 19.47 9.34
CA VAL A 259 -8.27 20.40 9.98
C VAL A 259 -8.83 20.87 11.31
N GLY A 260 -8.05 20.74 12.37
CA GLY A 260 -8.35 21.35 13.67
C GLY A 260 -7.77 22.77 13.73
N VAL A 261 -8.59 23.77 14.02
CA VAL A 261 -8.19 25.20 14.00
C VAL A 261 -8.39 25.88 15.35
N ALA A 262 -7.57 26.88 15.66
CA ALA A 262 -7.62 27.63 16.92
C ALA A 262 -8.67 28.77 16.92
N LYS A 263 -9.83 28.53 16.30
CA LYS A 263 -10.99 29.44 16.28
C LYS A 263 -12.28 28.63 16.37
N ASN A 264 -13.39 29.34 16.44
CA ASN A 264 -14.72 28.77 16.23
C ASN A 264 -15.17 29.07 14.80
N PRO A 265 -15.65 28.10 14.01
CA PRO A 265 -15.70 26.65 14.29
C PRO A 265 -14.31 26.00 14.42
N GLU A 266 -14.18 24.97 15.27
CA GLU A 266 -12.90 24.33 15.66
C GLU A 266 -12.45 23.24 14.68
N ILE A 267 -13.34 22.71 13.84
CA ILE A 267 -13.03 21.72 12.80
C ILE A 267 -13.48 22.28 11.46
N GLU A 268 -12.62 22.20 10.46
CA GLU A 268 -12.90 22.55 9.07
C GLU A 268 -12.52 21.36 8.15
N ILE A 269 -13.40 20.99 7.23
CA ILE A 269 -13.15 19.94 6.22
C ILE A 269 -12.96 20.60 4.87
N TYR A 270 -11.87 20.29 4.17
CA TYR A 270 -11.59 20.79 2.84
C TYR A 270 -11.58 19.64 1.84
N SER A 271 -12.14 19.85 0.64
CA SER A 271 -11.96 18.92 -0.47
C SER A 271 -10.60 19.16 -1.15
N VAL A 272 -10.00 18.11 -1.67
CA VAL A 272 -8.73 18.16 -2.39
C VAL A 272 -8.87 17.46 -3.74
N ASP A 273 -8.42 18.10 -4.80
CA ASP A 273 -8.48 17.52 -6.14
C ASP A 273 -7.34 16.53 -6.43
N VAL A 274 -7.37 15.94 -7.62
CA VAL A 274 -6.37 14.94 -8.02
C VAL A 274 -4.93 15.46 -7.98
N ASN A 275 -4.72 16.77 -8.17
CA ASN A 275 -3.43 17.42 -8.21
C ASN A 275 -2.98 17.92 -6.82
N GLY A 276 -3.79 17.76 -5.78
CA GLY A 276 -3.50 18.24 -4.43
C GLY A 276 -3.96 19.69 -4.18
N VAL A 277 -4.81 20.24 -5.04
CA VAL A 277 -5.35 21.61 -4.86
C VAL A 277 -6.48 21.58 -3.84
N ILE A 278 -6.35 22.41 -2.80
CA ILE A 278 -7.32 22.51 -1.71
C ILE A 278 -8.44 23.47 -2.11
N SER A 279 -9.69 23.17 -1.73
CA SER A 279 -10.80 24.12 -1.89
C SER A 279 -10.53 25.45 -1.19
N ALA A 280 -10.95 26.56 -1.80
CA ALA A 280 -10.76 27.90 -1.24
C ALA A 280 -11.57 28.17 0.04
N SER A 281 -12.51 27.29 0.38
CA SER A 281 -13.32 27.34 1.60
C SER A 281 -13.64 25.91 2.03
N PRO A 282 -13.87 25.67 3.32
CA PRO A 282 -14.22 24.35 3.80
C PRO A 282 -15.59 23.92 3.26
N VAL A 283 -15.71 22.63 2.91
CA VAL A 283 -16.98 22.00 2.54
C VAL A 283 -17.87 21.75 3.76
N GLU A 284 -17.26 21.58 4.93
CA GLU A 284 -17.98 21.44 6.20
C GLU A 284 -17.23 22.07 7.37
N THR A 285 -17.96 22.57 8.37
CA THR A 285 -17.37 23.12 9.60
C THR A 285 -18.13 22.68 10.84
N ILE A 286 -17.43 22.26 11.89
CA ILE A 286 -18.04 21.82 13.16
C ILE A 286 -17.60 22.72 14.32
N ASN A 287 -18.60 23.20 15.06
CA ASN A 287 -18.42 23.92 16.31
C ASN A 287 -18.46 22.93 17.49
N ILE A 288 -17.34 22.75 18.16
CA ILE A 288 -17.27 21.93 19.37
C ILE A 288 -17.71 22.77 20.57
N SER A 289 -18.84 22.39 21.16
CA SER A 289 -19.42 23.11 22.31
C SER A 289 -18.41 23.33 23.43
N GLY A 290 -18.29 24.58 23.91
CA GLY A 290 -17.40 24.94 25.02
C GLY A 290 -16.05 25.53 24.60
N ASN A 291 -15.84 25.83 23.30
CA ASN A 291 -14.59 26.37 22.75
C ASN A 291 -13.38 25.47 23.10
N LYS A 292 -13.55 24.16 22.92
CA LYS A 292 -12.51 23.17 23.22
C LYS A 292 -11.41 23.23 22.17
N VAL A 293 -10.16 23.03 22.58
CA VAL A 293 -9.03 23.06 21.64
C VAL A 293 -8.72 21.65 21.14
N VAL A 294 -8.79 21.43 19.84
CA VAL A 294 -8.34 20.20 19.18
C VAL A 294 -6.84 20.02 19.41
N GLN A 295 -6.41 18.83 19.84
CA GLN A 295 -4.99 18.56 20.06
C GLN A 295 -4.27 18.20 18.74
N ARG A 296 -2.98 18.55 18.66
CA ARG A 296 -2.14 18.37 17.47
C ARG A 296 -2.12 16.93 16.93
N ASN A 297 -2.00 15.94 17.81
CA ASN A 297 -2.05 14.51 17.46
C ASN A 297 -3.43 13.91 17.77
N GLY A 298 -4.45 14.75 17.90
CA GLY A 298 -5.78 14.41 18.38
C GLY A 298 -6.84 14.35 17.30
N MET A 299 -6.49 14.11 16.03
CA MET A 299 -7.47 14.05 14.94
C MET A 299 -7.07 12.95 13.97
N GLU A 300 -7.97 12.00 13.73
CA GLU A 300 -7.70 10.85 12.86
C GLU A 300 -8.99 10.23 12.32
N TRP A 301 -8.96 9.84 11.05
CA TRP A 301 -10.04 9.11 10.41
C TRP A 301 -9.92 7.61 10.71
N SER A 302 -11.05 6.92 10.85
CA SER A 302 -11.10 5.46 10.83
C SER A 302 -10.61 4.94 9.48
N GLU A 303 -10.09 3.70 9.42
CA GLU A 303 -9.52 3.11 8.20
C GLU A 303 -10.45 3.15 6.97
N LEU A 304 -11.76 2.97 7.16
CA LEU A 304 -12.75 3.03 6.06
C LEU A 304 -13.16 4.45 5.67
N GLY A 305 -12.79 5.44 6.47
CA GLY A 305 -13.14 6.85 6.25
C GLY A 305 -14.54 7.26 6.68
N ASP A 306 -15.30 6.35 7.30
CA ASP A 306 -16.66 6.58 7.76
C ASP A 306 -16.74 7.40 9.06
N TYR A 307 -15.67 7.42 9.86
CA TYR A 307 -15.62 8.14 11.13
C TYR A 307 -14.39 9.04 11.26
N LEU A 308 -14.58 10.20 11.86
CA LEU A 308 -13.52 11.12 12.28
C LEU A 308 -13.49 11.20 13.81
N ALA A 309 -12.39 10.76 14.41
CA ALA A 309 -12.16 10.93 15.84
C ALA A 309 -11.43 12.25 16.11
N VAL A 310 -11.87 12.95 17.15
CA VAL A 310 -11.34 14.24 17.59
C VAL A 310 -11.16 14.27 19.10
N ALA A 311 -9.92 14.45 19.52
CA ALA A 311 -9.50 14.61 20.90
C ALA A 311 -9.25 16.08 21.23
N THR A 312 -9.76 16.49 22.38
CA THR A 312 -9.73 17.88 22.81
C THR A 312 -9.05 18.07 24.15
N ASP A 313 -8.80 19.34 24.47
CA ASP A 313 -8.39 19.73 25.81
C ASP A 313 -9.53 19.64 26.83
N LYS A 314 -9.18 19.80 28.12
CA LYS A 314 -10.13 19.77 29.24
C LYS A 314 -10.77 21.14 29.49
N GLN A 315 -10.18 22.26 29.06
CA GLN A 315 -10.61 23.59 29.51
C GLN A 315 -11.99 24.00 28.97
N GLY A 316 -12.42 23.45 27.83
CA GLY A 316 -13.77 23.65 27.30
C GLY A 316 -14.82 22.64 27.80
N GLY A 317 -14.51 21.81 28.79
CA GLY A 317 -15.43 20.86 29.42
C GLY A 317 -15.45 19.46 28.79
N GLN A 318 -16.37 18.61 29.25
CA GLN A 318 -16.55 17.24 28.77
C GLN A 318 -17.53 17.18 27.58
N PRO A 319 -17.48 16.13 26.74
CA PRO A 319 -16.50 15.03 26.67
C PRO A 319 -15.18 15.44 25.98
N GLU A 320 -14.09 14.69 26.19
CA GLU A 320 -12.75 15.01 25.63
C GLU A 320 -12.38 14.21 24.37
N LEU A 321 -13.11 13.13 24.05
CA LEU A 321 -13.03 12.43 22.77
C LEU A 321 -14.42 12.43 22.12
N LEU A 322 -14.47 12.81 20.86
CA LEU A 322 -15.65 12.91 20.01
C LEU A 322 -15.41 12.06 18.77
N ILE A 323 -16.41 11.29 18.34
CA ILE A 323 -16.38 10.55 17.08
C ILE A 323 -17.55 11.02 16.24
N TYR A 324 -17.24 11.55 15.07
CA TYR A 324 -18.21 11.99 14.08
C TYR A 324 -18.32 10.95 12.98
N GLU A 325 -19.53 10.68 12.51
CA GLU A 325 -19.82 9.92 11.30
C GLU A 325 -19.79 10.87 10.10
N TRP A 326 -19.16 10.42 9.01
CA TRP A 326 -19.00 11.17 7.77
C TRP A 326 -19.86 10.58 6.66
N ASP A 327 -20.74 11.41 6.12
CA ASP A 327 -21.47 11.08 4.90
C ASP A 327 -20.80 11.78 3.73
N SER A 328 -20.03 11.03 2.93
CA SER A 328 -19.34 11.56 1.76
C SER A 328 -20.27 11.98 0.63
N GLY A 329 -21.51 11.46 0.58
CA GLY A 329 -22.51 11.85 -0.41
C GLY A 329 -23.20 13.17 -0.07
N LEU A 330 -23.23 13.52 1.22
CA LEU A 330 -23.78 14.79 1.72
C LEU A 330 -22.70 15.80 2.17
N GLU A 331 -21.43 15.40 2.17
CA GLU A 331 -20.29 16.18 2.69
C GLU A 331 -20.55 16.71 4.10
N MET A 332 -21.02 15.83 5.01
CA MET A 332 -21.48 16.23 6.35
C MET A 332 -20.92 15.36 7.47
N LEU A 333 -20.53 16.00 8.58
CA LEU A 333 -20.17 15.33 9.84
C LEU A 333 -21.34 15.36 10.83
N THR A 334 -21.63 14.23 11.45
CA THR A 334 -22.63 14.12 12.52
C THR A 334 -22.03 13.47 13.76
N LEU A 335 -22.27 14.03 14.96
CA LEU A 335 -21.71 13.46 16.19
C LEU A 335 -22.36 12.10 16.47
N ASN A 336 -21.56 11.04 16.39
CA ASN A 336 -22.01 9.66 16.56
C ASN A 336 -21.77 9.15 17.99
N ALA A 337 -20.57 9.38 18.54
CA ALA A 337 -20.21 8.93 19.87
C ALA A 337 -19.30 9.92 20.62
N SER A 338 -19.21 9.79 21.94
CA SER A 338 -18.28 10.58 22.74
C SER A 338 -17.83 9.85 24.01
N TYR A 339 -16.66 10.24 24.53
CA TYR A 339 -16.04 9.61 25.70
C TYR A 339 -15.47 10.65 26.67
N VAL A 340 -15.77 10.45 27.95
CA VAL A 340 -15.29 11.28 29.04
C VAL A 340 -14.03 10.66 29.62
N ALA A 341 -12.87 11.16 29.21
CA ALA A 341 -11.61 10.70 29.78
C ALA A 341 -11.39 11.28 31.19
N GLY A 342 -12.04 12.41 31.50
CA GLY A 342 -11.88 13.15 32.75
C GLY A 342 -10.63 14.03 32.76
N ALA A 343 -9.87 14.04 31.67
CA ALA A 343 -8.65 14.79 31.50
C ALA A 343 -8.33 15.02 30.00
N ARG A 344 -7.32 15.85 29.69
CA ARG A 344 -6.96 16.19 28.30
C ARG A 344 -6.52 14.92 27.57
N ILE A 345 -6.93 14.75 26.32
CA ILE A 345 -6.43 13.68 25.45
C ILE A 345 -5.49 14.32 24.44
N ASN A 346 -4.18 14.06 24.54
CA ASN A 346 -3.17 14.69 23.69
C ASN A 346 -3.01 14.04 22.32
N ALA A 347 -3.22 12.73 22.26
CA ALA A 347 -2.96 11.95 21.08
C ALA A 347 -3.95 10.79 20.97
N ILE A 348 -4.34 10.49 19.74
CA ILE A 348 -5.13 9.32 19.38
C ILE A 348 -4.48 8.64 18.18
N ASP A 349 -4.78 7.37 18.00
CA ASP A 349 -4.59 6.67 16.74
C ASP A 349 -5.65 5.57 16.61
N TRP A 350 -6.21 5.41 15.41
CA TRP A 350 -7.16 4.34 15.11
C TRP A 350 -6.39 3.05 14.85
N SER A 351 -6.96 1.92 15.27
CA SER A 351 -6.49 0.65 14.73
C SER A 351 -6.77 0.62 13.23
N ALA A 352 -5.76 0.26 12.43
CA ALA A 352 -5.94 -0.04 11.01
C ALA A 352 -6.71 -1.36 10.81
N THR A 353 -6.92 -2.13 11.87
CA THR A 353 -7.82 -3.29 11.86
C THR A 353 -9.27 -2.84 12.07
N PRO A 354 -10.25 -3.55 11.51
CA PRO A 354 -11.67 -3.19 11.58
C PRO A 354 -12.32 -3.43 12.96
N THR A 355 -11.52 -3.47 14.04
CA THR A 355 -12.02 -3.60 15.42
C THR A 355 -12.70 -2.33 15.94
N ASN A 356 -12.68 -1.23 15.17
CA ASN A 356 -13.16 0.09 15.59
C ASN A 356 -12.54 0.54 16.92
N GLN A 357 -11.30 0.14 17.17
CA GLN A 357 -10.57 0.49 18.37
C GLN A 357 -9.69 1.73 18.15
N LEU A 358 -9.48 2.48 19.22
CA LEU A 358 -8.55 3.60 19.25
C LEU A 358 -7.63 3.47 20.46
N VAL A 359 -6.37 3.83 20.25
CA VAL A 359 -5.44 4.08 21.34
C VAL A 359 -5.46 5.56 21.69
N VAL A 360 -5.50 5.87 22.98
CA VAL A 360 -5.77 7.21 23.51
C VAL A 360 -4.73 7.55 24.57
N GLY A 361 -3.99 8.65 24.34
CA GLY A 361 -3.02 9.22 25.27
C GLY A 361 -3.65 10.29 26.16
N VAL A 362 -3.87 9.98 27.44
CA VAL A 362 -4.54 10.82 28.42
C VAL A 362 -3.52 11.51 29.35
N ASP A 363 -3.67 12.82 29.52
CA ASP A 363 -2.84 13.64 30.41
C ASP A 363 -3.60 14.01 31.70
N GLY A 364 -2.91 14.00 32.84
CA GLY A 364 -3.45 14.40 34.14
C GLY A 364 -4.08 13.27 34.99
N THR A 365 -4.09 12.03 34.51
CA THR A 365 -4.52 10.82 35.23
C THR A 365 -3.34 9.87 35.49
N SER A 366 -3.52 8.81 36.28
CA SER A 366 -2.54 7.71 36.39
C SER A 366 -2.63 6.72 35.22
N GLU A 367 -3.82 6.53 34.66
CA GLU A 367 -4.08 5.75 33.44
C GLU A 367 -3.76 6.62 32.23
N LYS A 368 -2.51 6.56 31.77
CA LYS A 368 -1.97 7.47 30.75
C LYS A 368 -2.26 7.00 29.32
N LEU A 369 -2.29 5.69 29.11
CA LEU A 369 -2.58 5.07 27.83
C LEU A 369 -3.86 4.25 27.99
N ARG A 370 -4.82 4.41 27.08
CA ARG A 370 -6.08 3.67 27.08
C ARG A 370 -6.33 3.09 25.69
N VAL A 371 -6.89 1.90 25.64
CA VAL A 371 -7.49 1.34 24.43
C VAL A 371 -8.99 1.38 24.60
N VAL A 372 -9.68 2.01 23.66
CA VAL A 372 -11.13 2.17 23.66
C VAL A 372 -11.73 1.60 22.38
N GLU A 373 -12.99 1.19 22.44
CA GLU A 373 -13.74 0.66 21.29
C GLU A 373 -14.93 1.56 20.98
N HIS A 374 -15.01 2.02 19.73
CA HIS A 374 -16.17 2.72 19.20
C HIS A 374 -17.26 1.73 18.81
N ASN A 375 -18.34 1.76 19.58
CA ASN A 375 -19.50 0.91 19.40
C ASN A 375 -20.51 1.62 18.47
N ASN A 376 -20.21 1.63 17.17
CA ASN A 376 -20.95 2.39 16.15
C ASN A 376 -22.49 2.26 16.26
N GLY A 377 -23.02 1.03 16.25
CA GLY A 377 -24.47 0.82 16.30
C GLY A 377 -25.15 1.30 17.60
N ALA A 378 -24.38 1.50 18.67
CA ALA A 378 -24.87 2.02 19.95
C ALA A 378 -24.58 3.52 20.16
N GLY A 379 -23.72 4.14 19.34
CA GLY A 379 -23.27 5.52 19.52
C GLY A 379 -22.47 5.73 20.82
N THR A 380 -21.72 4.71 21.26
CA THR A 380 -20.97 4.74 22.53
C THR A 380 -19.50 4.41 22.34
N ILE A 381 -18.68 4.70 23.36
CA ILE A 381 -17.26 4.33 23.41
C ILE A 381 -17.01 3.57 24.72
N THR A 382 -16.41 2.38 24.61
CA THR A 382 -16.13 1.49 25.74
C THR A 382 -14.63 1.47 26.02
N LEU A 383 -14.22 1.55 27.29
CA LEU A 383 -12.81 1.34 27.67
C LEU A 383 -12.54 -0.17 27.69
N LEU A 384 -11.57 -0.63 26.90
CA LEU A 384 -11.14 -2.02 26.88
C LEU A 384 -10.06 -2.27 27.94
N ASP A 385 -8.95 -1.52 27.87
CA ASP A 385 -7.87 -1.60 28.84
C ASP A 385 -7.09 -0.28 28.97
N SER A 386 -6.23 -0.19 29.99
CA SER A 386 -5.39 0.97 30.23
C SER A 386 -4.05 0.62 30.90
N SER A 387 -3.00 1.35 30.54
CA SER A 387 -1.71 1.29 31.22
C SER A 387 -1.59 2.39 32.27
N THR A 388 -1.34 1.99 33.52
CA THR A 388 -1.06 2.92 34.62
C THR A 388 0.42 3.24 34.73
N GLN A 389 0.77 4.52 34.77
CA GLN A 389 2.15 4.96 34.95
C GLN A 389 2.28 5.92 36.15
N PRO A 390 3.19 5.65 37.11
CA PRO A 390 3.40 6.53 38.25
C PRO A 390 4.12 7.82 37.84
N GLY A 391 3.80 8.92 38.52
CA GLY A 391 4.43 10.22 38.31
C GLY A 391 3.64 11.11 37.35
N ASN A 392 4.34 12.07 36.73
CA ASN A 392 3.73 13.05 35.82
C ASN A 392 4.36 13.14 34.42
N PRO A 393 4.85 12.04 33.79
CA PRO A 393 5.17 12.10 32.37
C PRO A 393 3.87 12.16 31.55
N VAL A 394 3.93 12.80 30.40
CA VAL A 394 2.78 13.04 29.52
C VAL A 394 3.03 12.36 28.18
N ILE A 395 2.02 11.66 27.65
CA ILE A 395 2.05 11.12 26.29
C ILE A 395 1.77 12.28 25.32
N ARG A 396 2.66 12.48 24.35
CA ARG A 396 2.56 13.51 23.30
C ARG A 396 2.07 12.96 21.97
N SER A 397 2.41 11.70 21.70
CA SER A 397 2.04 11.02 20.47
C SER A 397 1.84 9.55 20.76
N VAL A 398 0.88 8.95 20.08
CA VAL A 398 0.64 7.50 20.04
C VAL A 398 0.67 7.05 18.59
N GLY A 399 0.95 5.77 18.37
CA GLY A 399 0.86 5.13 17.07
C GLY A 399 0.40 3.69 17.21
N TRP A 400 -0.63 3.26 16.49
CA TRP A 400 -1.04 1.87 16.39
C TRP A 400 -0.45 1.28 15.12
N ALA A 401 0.27 0.17 15.25
CA ALA A 401 0.81 -0.53 14.11
C ALA A 401 -0.33 -1.08 13.24
N PRO A 402 -0.17 -1.09 11.90
CA PRO A 402 -1.18 -1.59 10.97
C PRO A 402 -1.65 -3.04 11.23
N ASN A 403 -0.84 -3.84 11.92
CA ASN A 403 -1.20 -5.20 12.29
C ASN A 403 -2.25 -5.30 13.42
N GLY A 404 -2.59 -4.19 14.09
CA GLY A 404 -3.55 -4.16 15.19
C GLY A 404 -3.03 -4.61 16.56
N ASN A 405 -1.77 -5.07 16.67
CA ASN A 405 -1.26 -5.62 17.94
C ASN A 405 -0.20 -4.75 18.60
N CYS A 406 0.56 -3.97 17.84
CA CYS A 406 1.64 -3.17 18.42
C CYS A 406 1.26 -1.71 18.56
N ILE A 407 1.54 -1.12 19.72
CA ILE A 407 1.31 0.30 20.01
C ILE A 407 2.64 0.94 20.39
N VAL A 408 2.86 2.16 19.92
CA VAL A 408 3.99 3.01 20.33
C VAL A 408 3.48 4.27 21.01
N THR A 409 4.25 4.78 21.98
CA THR A 409 3.97 6.04 22.67
C THR A 409 5.23 6.88 22.82
N GLY A 410 5.13 8.18 22.56
CA GLY A 410 6.18 9.18 22.81
C GLY A 410 5.87 10.02 24.05
N TRP A 411 6.86 10.19 24.94
CA TRP A 411 6.66 10.79 26.26
C TRP A 411 7.51 12.05 26.50
N THR A 412 7.04 12.93 27.40
CA THR A 412 7.77 14.14 27.82
C THR A 412 8.96 13.89 28.74
N ASN A 413 9.14 12.68 29.26
CA ASN A 413 10.34 12.31 30.03
C ASN A 413 11.48 11.80 29.13
N GLY A 414 11.25 11.77 27.82
CA GLY A 414 12.19 11.29 26.82
C GLY A 414 12.34 9.78 26.72
N ASP A 415 11.30 9.07 27.16
CA ASP A 415 11.09 7.68 26.80
C ASP A 415 10.21 7.64 25.52
N PHE A 416 10.43 6.66 24.66
CA PHE A 416 9.34 6.09 23.88
C PHE A 416 9.15 4.63 24.30
N ARG A 417 7.90 4.16 24.26
CA ARG A 417 7.55 2.82 24.73
C ARG A 417 6.73 2.09 23.71
N THR A 418 6.93 0.79 23.66
CA THR A 418 6.13 -0.12 22.84
C THR A 418 5.28 -1.01 23.73
N PHE A 419 4.07 -1.29 23.26
CA PHE A 419 3.10 -2.15 23.91
C PHE A 419 2.60 -3.17 22.91
N GLU A 420 2.22 -4.33 23.42
CA GLU A 420 1.40 -5.32 22.73
C GLU A 420 -0.03 -5.21 23.28
N PHE A 421 -1.01 -5.20 22.39
CA PHE A 421 -2.42 -5.32 22.73
C PHE A 421 -2.92 -6.68 22.23
N ASP A 422 -3.20 -7.58 23.16
CA ASP A 422 -3.74 -8.89 22.85
C ASP A 422 -5.22 -8.73 22.50
N GLN A 423 -5.55 -8.96 21.23
CA GLN A 423 -6.91 -8.80 20.71
C GLN A 423 -7.90 -9.84 21.26
N ASP A 424 -7.42 -11.03 21.68
CA ASP A 424 -8.27 -12.12 22.16
C ASP A 424 -8.74 -11.88 23.60
N VAL A 425 -7.83 -11.42 24.46
CA VAL A 425 -8.14 -11.13 25.88
C VAL A 425 -8.35 -9.64 26.17
N GLN A 426 -8.10 -8.76 25.19
CA GLN A 426 -8.21 -7.30 25.30
C GLN A 426 -7.30 -6.72 26.39
N GLU A 427 -6.05 -7.18 26.47
CA GLU A 427 -5.07 -6.75 27.47
C GLU A 427 -3.89 -6.01 26.84
N LEU A 428 -3.44 -4.94 27.49
CA LEU A 428 -2.33 -4.08 27.07
C LEU A 428 -1.08 -4.36 27.91
N ILE A 429 0.01 -4.77 27.24
CA ILE A 429 1.24 -5.23 27.86
C ILE A 429 2.41 -4.34 27.41
N GLU A 430 3.13 -3.71 28.33
CA GLU A 430 4.34 -2.94 28.00
C GLU A 430 5.47 -3.91 27.60
N VAL A 431 5.98 -3.79 26.37
CA VAL A 431 7.01 -4.66 25.80
C VAL A 431 8.40 -4.05 25.93
N SER A 432 8.54 -2.76 25.62
CA SER A 432 9.83 -2.08 25.72
C SER A 432 9.71 -0.62 26.13
N ASN A 433 10.77 -0.11 26.77
CA ASN A 433 10.95 1.30 27.09
C ASN A 433 12.37 1.73 26.67
N VAL A 434 12.45 2.62 25.69
CA VAL A 434 13.70 3.10 25.11
C VAL A 434 13.89 4.57 25.47
N LYS A 435 15.05 4.89 26.06
CA LYS A 435 15.39 6.23 26.52
C LYS A 435 16.17 7.01 25.47
N VAL A 436 15.61 8.14 25.05
CA VAL A 436 16.20 9.12 24.11
C VAL A 436 16.60 10.42 24.83
N ASN A 437 16.22 10.56 26.11
CA ASN A 437 16.63 11.64 27.03
C ASN A 437 16.17 13.07 26.68
N ASN A 438 15.21 13.24 25.76
CA ASN A 438 14.50 14.50 25.48
C ASN A 438 13.05 14.21 25.09
N LYS A 439 12.15 15.19 25.22
CA LYS A 439 10.72 14.99 24.90
C LYS A 439 10.54 14.42 23.50
N ILE A 440 9.77 13.34 23.38
CA ILE A 440 9.38 12.77 22.10
C ILE A 440 8.03 13.36 21.71
N GLU A 441 7.99 14.17 20.67
CA GLU A 441 6.79 14.90 20.24
C GLU A 441 6.02 14.15 19.13
N ALA A 442 6.69 13.27 18.38
CA ALA A 442 6.10 12.51 17.30
C ALA A 442 6.58 11.05 17.28
N VAL A 443 5.63 10.12 17.12
CA VAL A 443 5.88 8.71 16.79
C VAL A 443 4.91 8.27 15.70
N ARG A 444 5.39 7.56 14.67
CA ARG A 444 4.57 7.05 13.56
C ARG A 444 5.08 5.73 13.01
N TRP A 445 4.19 4.75 12.90
CA TRP A 445 4.45 3.51 12.17
C TRP A 445 4.45 3.77 10.67
N ALA A 446 5.36 3.09 9.97
CA ALA A 446 5.22 2.87 8.54
C ALA A 446 3.97 1.99 8.28
N LYS A 447 3.33 2.16 7.13
CA LYS A 447 2.12 1.41 6.72
C LYS A 447 2.35 -0.10 6.58
N ASN A 448 3.59 -0.55 6.44
CA ASN A 448 3.96 -1.96 6.50
C ASN A 448 4.09 -2.52 7.93
N GLY A 449 4.05 -1.69 8.97
CA GLY A 449 4.21 -2.07 10.37
C GLY A 449 5.63 -2.50 10.78
N LEU A 450 6.59 -2.54 9.86
CA LEU A 450 7.96 -3.01 10.12
C LEU A 450 8.86 -1.93 10.70
N ASN A 451 8.58 -0.67 10.37
CA ASN A 451 9.39 0.46 10.75
C ASN A 451 8.57 1.47 11.55
N LEU A 452 9.25 2.15 12.47
CA LEU A 452 8.71 3.19 13.34
C LEU A 452 9.63 4.39 13.24
N ALA A 453 9.09 5.57 12.94
CA ALA A 453 9.82 6.83 13.01
C ALA A 453 9.49 7.57 14.31
N ILE A 454 10.50 8.16 14.93
CA ILE A 454 10.36 9.00 16.12
C ILE A 454 11.10 10.33 15.94
N GLY A 455 10.60 11.37 16.61
CA GLY A 455 11.24 12.68 16.64
C GLY A 455 10.81 13.51 17.85
N GLY A 456 11.66 14.46 18.23
CA GLY A 456 11.38 15.32 19.36
C GLY A 456 12.44 16.40 19.62
N GLU A 457 12.56 16.82 20.88
CA GLU A 457 13.44 17.91 21.32
C GLU A 457 14.95 17.58 21.24
N ASN A 458 15.32 16.30 21.05
CA ASN A 458 16.71 15.92 20.77
C ASN A 458 17.16 16.32 19.35
N LYS A 459 16.22 16.70 18.48
CA LYS A 459 16.48 17.03 17.07
C LYS A 459 16.99 15.86 16.23
N ASP A 460 16.69 14.63 16.59
CA ASP A 460 17.04 13.47 15.76
C ASP A 460 15.76 12.82 15.23
N LEU A 461 15.74 12.55 13.92
CA LEU A 461 14.81 11.62 13.29
C LEU A 461 15.39 10.23 13.49
N GLY A 462 14.77 9.42 14.34
CA GLY A 462 15.16 8.03 14.53
C GLY A 462 14.21 7.08 13.81
N VAL A 463 14.73 6.13 13.05
CA VAL A 463 13.95 5.00 12.50
C VAL A 463 14.33 3.73 13.25
N TYR A 464 13.32 3.05 13.76
CA TYR A 464 13.41 1.80 14.50
C TYR A 464 12.71 0.68 13.74
N ARG A 465 13.16 -0.55 13.92
CA ARG A 465 12.52 -1.75 13.38
C ARG A 465 11.95 -2.62 14.49
N THR A 466 10.82 -3.25 14.20
CA THR A 466 10.30 -4.36 14.98
C THR A 466 10.93 -5.68 14.54
N GLN A 467 10.96 -6.66 15.45
CA GLN A 467 11.30 -8.02 15.07
C GLN A 467 10.08 -8.66 14.41
N ALA A 468 9.93 -8.45 13.11
CA ALA A 468 8.98 -9.21 12.32
C ALA A 468 9.53 -10.61 12.05
N SER A 469 8.67 -11.61 12.22
CA SER A 469 8.91 -12.98 11.83
C SER A 469 7.99 -13.27 10.65
N PHE A 470 8.53 -13.69 9.52
CA PHE A 470 7.69 -14.28 8.48
C PHE A 470 7.58 -15.77 8.81
N VAL A 471 6.38 -16.21 9.21
CA VAL A 471 6.15 -17.60 9.61
C VAL A 471 6.52 -18.52 8.44
N ASN A 472 7.48 -19.43 8.66
CA ASN A 472 7.90 -20.47 7.70
C ASN A 472 8.41 -19.98 6.32
N ASP A 473 9.12 -18.84 6.28
CA ASP A 473 9.72 -18.33 5.02
C ASP A 473 11.26 -18.40 5.00
N PRO A 474 11.87 -19.59 4.79
CA PRO A 474 13.23 -19.68 4.31
C PRO A 474 13.23 -19.78 2.77
N ASP A 475 13.92 -18.83 2.16
CA ASP A 475 14.27 -18.71 0.74
C ASP A 475 13.13 -18.34 -0.24
N ILE A 476 13.18 -17.08 -0.68
CA ILE A 476 12.45 -16.50 -1.83
C ILE A 476 12.67 -17.25 -3.15
N ASP A 477 13.65 -18.16 -3.19
CA ASP A 477 14.08 -18.92 -4.36
C ASP A 477 13.09 -20.04 -4.76
N ASP A 478 12.15 -20.41 -3.88
CA ASP A 478 11.13 -21.42 -4.19
C ASP A 478 9.74 -20.77 -4.36
N CYS A 479 9.37 -20.54 -5.62
CA CYS A 479 8.11 -19.89 -5.99
C CYS A 479 6.87 -20.73 -5.67
N VAL A 480 5.76 -20.06 -5.33
CA VAL A 480 4.43 -20.68 -5.24
C VAL A 480 3.74 -20.62 -6.60
N GLU A 481 2.73 -21.47 -6.82
CA GLU A 481 2.05 -21.58 -8.12
C GLU A 481 0.61 -21.07 -8.04
N PHE A 482 0.24 -20.12 -8.90
CA PHE A 482 -1.14 -19.70 -9.13
C PHE A 482 -1.58 -20.22 -10.50
N THR A 483 -2.51 -21.16 -10.53
CA THR A 483 -2.99 -21.80 -11.77
C THR A 483 -4.44 -21.44 -12.02
N ASP A 484 -4.78 -20.98 -13.23
CA ASP A 484 -6.16 -20.65 -13.63
C ASP A 484 -6.91 -19.79 -12.60
N LEU A 485 -6.22 -18.81 -12.00
CA LEU A 485 -6.71 -18.04 -10.85
C LEU A 485 -7.04 -16.60 -11.25
N LYS A 486 -8.22 -16.13 -10.81
CA LYS A 486 -8.62 -14.72 -10.94
C LYS A 486 -8.52 -14.01 -9.59
N ILE A 487 -7.62 -13.04 -9.48
CA ILE A 487 -7.42 -12.25 -8.27
C ILE A 487 -8.13 -10.93 -8.42
N LEU A 488 -8.96 -10.55 -7.45
CA LEU A 488 -9.65 -9.25 -7.41
C LEU A 488 -9.16 -8.45 -6.21
N LEU A 489 -8.72 -7.21 -6.45
CA LEU A 489 -8.29 -6.29 -5.40
C LEU A 489 -9.43 -5.36 -4.99
N ASN A 490 -9.60 -5.13 -3.68
CA ASN A 490 -10.61 -4.21 -3.14
C ASN A 490 -9.99 -3.04 -2.37
N CYS A 491 -8.66 -2.97 -2.29
CA CYS A 491 -7.90 -1.83 -1.80
C CYS A 491 -6.55 -1.78 -2.51
N ASN A 492 -5.73 -0.79 -2.16
CA ASN A 492 -4.33 -0.79 -2.56
C ASN A 492 -3.61 -1.91 -1.81
N THR A 493 -2.95 -2.79 -2.56
CA THR A 493 -2.34 -4.00 -2.03
C THR A 493 -0.86 -4.04 -2.41
N CYS A 494 0.01 -4.36 -1.46
CA CYS A 494 1.38 -4.72 -1.73
C CYS A 494 1.56 -6.25 -1.83
N ILE A 495 2.43 -6.71 -2.71
CA ILE A 495 2.98 -8.06 -2.66
C ILE A 495 4.44 -7.94 -2.23
N GLN A 496 4.81 -8.64 -1.17
CA GLN A 496 6.16 -8.63 -0.62
C GLN A 496 6.70 -10.04 -0.40
N ARG A 497 8.03 -10.20 -0.35
CA ARG A 497 8.71 -11.46 -0.03
C ARG A 497 8.11 -12.69 -0.72
N SER A 498 7.78 -12.54 -2.00
CA SER A 498 7.00 -13.53 -2.72
C SER A 498 7.60 -13.78 -4.10
N CYS A 499 7.81 -15.05 -4.44
CA CYS A 499 7.90 -15.45 -5.82
C CYS A 499 6.63 -16.19 -6.21
N ILE A 500 5.89 -15.68 -7.21
CA ILE A 500 4.61 -16.25 -7.67
C ILE A 500 4.75 -16.65 -9.13
N ASN A 501 4.48 -17.91 -9.44
CA ASN A 501 4.47 -18.45 -10.79
C ASN A 501 3.04 -18.66 -11.27
N PHE A 502 2.64 -17.92 -12.31
CA PHE A 502 1.35 -18.01 -12.96
C PHE A 502 1.35 -19.08 -14.05
N LYS A 503 0.46 -20.04 -13.91
CA LYS A 503 0.18 -21.11 -14.88
C LYS A 503 -1.24 -20.99 -15.42
N GLY A 504 -1.47 -21.59 -16.59
CA GLY A 504 -2.78 -21.57 -17.24
C GLY A 504 -3.22 -20.13 -17.56
N GLU A 505 -4.50 -19.85 -17.40
CA GLU A 505 -5.09 -18.52 -17.65
C GLU A 505 -5.43 -17.82 -16.34
N SER A 506 -4.54 -16.92 -15.91
CA SER A 506 -4.72 -16.17 -14.65
C SER A 506 -4.91 -14.67 -14.90
N SER A 507 -5.54 -13.98 -13.94
CA SER A 507 -5.74 -12.53 -14.03
C SER A 507 -5.62 -11.85 -12.67
N ILE A 508 -5.15 -10.60 -12.68
CA ILE A 508 -5.27 -9.65 -11.56
C ILE A 508 -6.12 -8.48 -12.05
N ASP A 509 -7.30 -8.33 -11.47
CA ASP A 509 -8.17 -7.17 -11.69
C ASP A 509 -8.05 -6.25 -10.46
N GLY A 510 -7.44 -5.08 -10.67
CA GLY A 510 -7.23 -4.09 -9.63
C GLY A 510 -8.48 -3.28 -9.29
N ARG A 511 -9.53 -3.30 -10.12
CA ARG A 511 -10.74 -2.47 -9.94
C ARG A 511 -10.45 -0.98 -9.67
N GLY A 512 -9.36 -0.47 -10.25
CA GLY A 512 -8.87 0.90 -10.10
C GLY A 512 -7.89 1.12 -8.95
N THR A 513 -7.47 0.08 -8.23
CA THR A 513 -6.52 0.20 -7.11
C THR A 513 -5.06 0.10 -7.56
N ILE A 514 -4.15 0.31 -6.61
CA ILE A 514 -2.71 0.20 -6.79
C ILE A 514 -2.22 -1.18 -6.31
N LEU A 515 -1.48 -1.88 -7.17
CA LEU A 515 -0.70 -3.07 -6.83
C LEU A 515 0.79 -2.70 -6.74
N THR A 516 1.36 -2.80 -5.54
CA THR A 516 2.78 -2.54 -5.30
C THR A 516 3.55 -3.85 -5.27
N LEU A 517 4.54 -4.03 -6.17
CA LEU A 517 5.49 -5.12 -6.05
C LEU A 517 6.70 -4.62 -5.24
N GLU A 518 6.85 -5.07 -4.00
CA GLU A 518 7.99 -4.72 -3.17
C GLU A 518 9.32 -5.26 -3.74
N SER A 519 10.45 -4.73 -3.26
CA SER A 519 11.79 -5.11 -3.73
C SER A 519 12.13 -6.61 -3.62
N THR A 520 11.36 -7.35 -2.83
CA THR A 520 11.49 -8.79 -2.57
C THR A 520 10.40 -9.60 -3.26
N THR A 521 9.85 -9.11 -4.36
CA THR A 521 8.77 -9.76 -5.09
C THR A 521 9.13 -10.00 -6.54
N THR A 522 8.77 -11.17 -7.06
CA THR A 522 8.86 -11.51 -8.48
C THR A 522 7.58 -12.21 -8.93
N LEU A 523 7.03 -11.79 -10.07
CA LEU A 523 5.95 -12.48 -10.76
C LEU A 523 6.52 -13.20 -11.98
N ILE A 524 6.21 -14.47 -12.15
CA ILE A 524 6.67 -15.32 -13.25
C ILE A 524 5.44 -15.80 -14.01
N ILE A 525 5.48 -15.75 -15.34
CA ILE A 525 4.46 -16.28 -16.24
C ILE A 525 5.06 -17.49 -16.94
N ASP A 526 4.50 -18.68 -16.68
CA ASP A 526 5.05 -19.94 -17.17
C ASP A 526 4.88 -20.14 -18.68
N ALA A 527 5.49 -21.21 -19.19
CA ALA A 527 5.34 -21.62 -20.58
C ALA A 527 3.88 -21.98 -20.88
N ASN A 528 3.33 -21.44 -21.97
CA ASN A 528 1.94 -21.56 -22.40
C ASN A 528 0.92 -21.01 -21.38
N ALA A 529 1.37 -20.16 -20.47
CA ALA A 529 0.51 -19.46 -19.51
C ALA A 529 0.25 -18.02 -19.96
N SER A 530 -0.83 -17.44 -19.44
CA SER A 530 -1.17 -16.05 -19.60
C SER A 530 -1.48 -15.39 -18.26
N LEU A 531 -1.04 -14.13 -18.13
CA LEU A 531 -1.44 -13.24 -17.04
C LEU A 531 -2.10 -11.99 -17.63
N LEU A 532 -3.37 -11.78 -17.31
CA LEU A 532 -4.07 -10.53 -17.59
C LEU A 532 -3.94 -9.58 -16.39
N LEU A 533 -3.39 -8.39 -16.62
CA LEU A 533 -3.49 -7.27 -15.70
C LEU A 533 -4.62 -6.35 -16.18
N LYS A 534 -5.57 -6.05 -15.29
CA LYS A 534 -6.76 -5.29 -15.64
C LYS A 534 -7.10 -4.21 -14.62
N ASP A 535 -7.47 -3.03 -15.09
CA ASP A 535 -7.96 -1.91 -14.28
C ASP A 535 -7.06 -1.67 -13.04
N VAL A 536 -5.74 -1.55 -13.24
CA VAL A 536 -4.76 -1.52 -12.13
C VAL A 536 -3.61 -0.55 -12.40
N VAL A 537 -3.18 0.15 -11.36
CA VAL A 537 -1.87 0.82 -11.34
C VAL A 537 -0.86 -0.15 -10.73
N ILE A 538 0.09 -0.64 -11.51
CA ILE A 538 1.14 -1.53 -11.02
C ILE A 538 2.46 -0.77 -10.86
N GLN A 539 3.06 -0.85 -9.68
CA GLN A 539 4.28 -0.11 -9.36
C GLN A 539 5.39 -0.98 -8.76
N GLY A 540 6.60 -0.42 -8.72
CA GLY A 540 7.81 -1.12 -8.33
C GLY A 540 8.44 -1.90 -9.49
N ILE A 541 8.16 -1.54 -10.74
CA ILE A 541 8.66 -2.30 -11.89
C ILE A 541 10.10 -1.91 -12.24
N ASN A 542 11.01 -2.86 -12.13
CA ASN A 542 12.37 -2.76 -12.65
C ASN A 542 12.94 -4.14 -12.97
N SER A 543 14.14 -4.17 -13.54
CA SER A 543 14.93 -5.34 -13.87
C SER A 543 14.11 -6.38 -14.62
N GLU A 544 13.78 -7.48 -13.97
CA GLU A 544 12.92 -8.54 -14.50
C GLU A 544 11.87 -8.88 -13.43
N ARG A 545 11.21 -7.87 -12.84
CA ARG A 545 10.25 -8.11 -11.74
C ARG A 545 9.00 -8.89 -12.18
N ILE A 546 8.61 -8.72 -13.44
CA ILE A 546 7.63 -9.56 -14.13
C ILE A 546 8.39 -10.34 -15.21
N GLN A 547 8.38 -11.67 -15.14
CA GLN A 547 9.18 -12.55 -15.98
C GLN A 547 8.29 -13.44 -16.82
N MET A 548 8.71 -13.67 -18.05
CA MET A 548 8.16 -14.69 -18.93
C MET A 548 9.18 -15.81 -19.03
N THR A 549 8.80 -17.06 -18.82
CA THR A 549 9.78 -18.16 -18.81
C THR A 549 10.22 -18.57 -20.21
N ASP A 550 9.35 -18.48 -21.22
CA ASP A 550 9.69 -18.76 -22.61
C ASP A 550 8.89 -17.93 -23.63
N SER A 551 9.03 -18.26 -24.92
CA SER A 551 8.37 -17.58 -26.04
C SER A 551 6.85 -17.73 -26.07
N THR A 552 6.28 -18.70 -25.33
CA THR A 552 4.85 -19.01 -25.31
C THR A 552 4.10 -18.33 -24.17
N SER A 553 4.81 -17.70 -23.23
CA SER A 553 4.23 -16.90 -22.16
C SER A 553 3.60 -15.61 -22.71
N THR A 554 2.45 -15.22 -22.15
CA THR A 554 1.67 -14.06 -22.59
C THR A 554 1.36 -13.11 -21.43
N LEU A 555 1.66 -11.82 -21.60
CA LEU A 555 1.22 -10.76 -20.68
C LEU A 555 0.16 -9.89 -21.37
N SER A 556 -1.08 -9.93 -20.89
CA SER A 556 -2.17 -9.11 -21.44
C SER A 556 -2.47 -7.91 -20.54
N LEU A 557 -2.74 -6.76 -21.14
CA LEU A 557 -2.86 -5.46 -20.46
C LEU A 557 -4.16 -4.75 -20.87
N ASP A 558 -5.06 -4.52 -19.91
CA ASP A 558 -6.34 -3.83 -20.12
C ASP A 558 -6.54 -2.72 -19.07
N ASN A 559 -6.40 -1.45 -19.48
CA ASN A 559 -6.49 -0.29 -18.59
C ASN A 559 -5.47 -0.34 -17.44
N VAL A 560 -4.20 -0.46 -17.81
CA VAL A 560 -3.07 -0.59 -16.89
C VAL A 560 -2.20 0.65 -16.93
N GLU A 561 -1.91 1.21 -15.75
CA GLU A 561 -0.79 2.15 -15.59
C GLU A 561 0.41 1.39 -15.01
N TRP A 562 1.52 1.40 -15.74
CA TRP A 562 2.73 0.66 -15.46
C TRP A 562 3.83 1.61 -15.01
N VAL A 563 4.16 1.58 -13.72
CA VAL A 563 5.08 2.53 -13.08
C VAL A 563 6.43 1.89 -12.82
N GLN A 564 7.44 2.31 -13.58
CA GLN A 564 8.82 1.86 -13.47
C GLN A 564 9.62 2.70 -12.48
N ASP A 565 10.24 2.04 -11.51
CA ASP A 565 11.22 2.62 -10.57
C ASP A 565 12.68 2.36 -10.99
N GLY A 566 12.87 1.71 -12.13
CA GLY A 566 14.16 1.53 -12.82
C GLY A 566 13.97 0.96 -14.22
N ASP A 567 15.08 0.67 -14.92
CA ASP A 567 15.04 0.02 -16.24
C ASP A 567 14.43 -1.38 -16.13
N TYR A 568 13.59 -1.77 -17.09
CA TYR A 568 12.93 -3.07 -17.15
C TYR A 568 13.27 -3.80 -18.46
N ASN A 569 13.52 -5.12 -18.37
CA ASN A 569 13.94 -5.95 -19.50
C ASN A 569 12.88 -7.00 -19.84
N PHE A 570 12.24 -6.84 -21.00
CA PHE A 570 11.26 -7.79 -21.54
C PHE A 570 11.96 -8.78 -22.49
N LYS A 571 12.48 -9.89 -21.94
CA LYS A 571 13.40 -10.81 -22.66
C LYS A 571 12.77 -12.00 -23.37
N LYS A 572 11.55 -12.38 -22.97
CA LYS A 572 10.85 -13.60 -23.39
C LYS A 572 9.36 -13.32 -23.49
N GLY A 573 8.61 -14.25 -24.08
CA GLY A 573 7.19 -14.12 -24.30
C GLY A 573 6.82 -12.92 -25.17
N HIS A 574 5.54 -12.58 -25.16
CA HIS A 574 4.97 -11.42 -25.82
C HIS A 574 3.93 -10.75 -24.92
N PHE A 575 3.51 -9.55 -25.31
CA PHE A 575 2.43 -8.84 -24.64
C PHE A 575 1.31 -8.47 -25.61
N ASP A 576 0.10 -8.34 -25.06
CA ASP A 576 -1.08 -7.87 -25.77
C ASP A 576 -1.67 -6.65 -25.06
N VAL A 577 -1.83 -5.55 -25.79
CA VAL A 577 -2.47 -4.33 -25.30
C VAL A 577 -3.93 -4.33 -25.75
N LEU A 578 -4.83 -4.75 -24.84
CA LEU A 578 -6.26 -4.90 -25.09
C LEU A 578 -7.01 -3.56 -24.92
N GLY A 579 -6.63 -2.81 -23.89
CA GLY A 579 -7.20 -1.50 -23.54
C GLY A 579 -6.13 -0.42 -23.55
N GLN A 580 -6.19 0.49 -22.57
CA GLN A 580 -5.10 1.45 -22.37
C GLN A 580 -3.93 0.80 -21.61
N TRP A 581 -2.71 1.01 -22.09
CA TRP A 581 -1.49 0.69 -21.34
C TRP A 581 -0.60 1.93 -21.29
N ARG A 582 -0.47 2.54 -20.11
CA ARG A 582 0.32 3.74 -19.89
C ARG A 582 1.61 3.39 -19.18
N LEU A 583 2.75 3.55 -19.86
CA LEU A 583 4.08 3.35 -19.29
C LEU A 583 4.59 4.67 -18.72
N VAL A 584 4.99 4.66 -17.45
CA VAL A 584 5.51 5.81 -16.70
C VAL A 584 6.83 5.40 -16.04
N GLY A 585 7.86 6.24 -16.13
CA GLY A 585 9.15 5.98 -15.50
C GLY A 585 10.21 6.92 -16.05
N GLU A 586 10.31 8.11 -15.48
CA GLU A 586 11.14 9.19 -16.00
C GLU A 586 12.62 8.81 -15.98
N GLY A 587 13.28 8.96 -17.13
CA GLY A 587 14.67 8.56 -17.33
C GLY A 587 14.91 7.06 -17.40
N ASN A 588 13.88 6.22 -17.21
CA ASN A 588 13.99 4.77 -17.25
C ASN A 588 13.69 4.22 -18.66
N ILE A 589 14.18 3.01 -18.91
CA ILE A 589 14.03 2.29 -20.18
C ILE A 589 13.11 1.08 -19.99
N PHE A 590 12.12 0.94 -20.87
CA PHE A 590 11.49 -0.35 -21.15
C PHE A 590 12.24 -0.99 -22.32
N ALA A 591 13.05 -2.02 -22.07
CA ALA A 591 13.85 -2.69 -23.07
C ALA A 591 13.11 -3.92 -23.63
N TYR A 592 12.60 -3.80 -24.86
CA TYR A 592 11.97 -4.89 -25.59
C TYR A 592 13.03 -5.78 -26.25
N GLN A 593 13.41 -6.87 -25.58
CA GLN A 593 14.52 -7.76 -25.97
C GLN A 593 14.09 -9.15 -26.46
N THR A 594 12.80 -9.46 -26.39
CA THR A 594 12.21 -10.69 -26.92
C THR A 594 12.30 -10.73 -28.45
N ASP A 595 12.33 -11.94 -29.01
CA ASP A 595 12.21 -12.20 -30.45
C ASP A 595 10.76 -12.52 -30.89
N GLN A 596 9.83 -12.53 -29.94
CA GLN A 596 8.40 -12.74 -30.20
C GLN A 596 7.72 -11.45 -30.62
N ALA A 597 6.57 -11.57 -31.28
CA ALA A 597 5.78 -10.40 -31.68
C ALA A 597 4.72 -10.08 -30.61
N SER A 598 4.65 -8.82 -30.20
CA SER A 598 3.63 -8.27 -29.32
C SER A 598 2.57 -7.51 -30.11
N THR A 599 1.33 -7.54 -29.63
CA THR A 599 0.18 -6.97 -30.35
C THR A 599 -0.42 -5.79 -29.57
N ILE A 600 -0.75 -4.73 -30.30
CA ILE A 600 -1.66 -3.69 -29.83
C ILE A 600 -2.97 -3.90 -30.58
N ASP A 601 -3.98 -4.33 -29.84
CA ASP A 601 -5.23 -4.84 -30.41
C ASP A 601 -6.09 -3.75 -31.04
N GLU A 602 -7.25 -4.13 -31.60
CA GLU A 602 -8.21 -3.14 -32.08
C GLU A 602 -8.68 -2.27 -30.90
N TYR A 603 -8.42 -0.96 -30.99
CA TYR A 603 -8.60 0.03 -29.91
C TYR A 603 -7.61 -0.05 -28.73
N GLY A 604 -6.66 -0.99 -28.77
CA GLY A 604 -5.51 -0.99 -27.87
C GLY A 604 -4.73 0.32 -27.99
N HIS A 605 -4.35 0.88 -26.84
CA HIS A 605 -3.72 2.20 -26.75
C HIS A 605 -2.51 2.16 -25.82
N MET A 606 -1.33 2.02 -26.42
CA MET A 606 -0.06 2.10 -25.71
C MET A 606 0.39 3.56 -25.62
N ILE A 607 0.65 4.05 -24.41
CA ILE A 607 1.08 5.42 -24.11
C ILE A 607 2.45 5.36 -23.45
N ILE A 608 3.45 5.98 -24.08
CA ILE A 608 4.79 6.16 -23.53
C ILE A 608 4.85 7.57 -22.94
N ASP A 609 4.81 7.66 -21.62
CA ASP A 609 4.62 8.91 -20.87
C ASP A 609 5.84 9.26 -20.00
N ASN A 610 5.83 10.49 -19.47
CA ASN A 610 6.71 10.97 -18.41
C ASN A 610 8.21 10.68 -18.63
N GLU A 611 8.74 11.06 -19.80
CA GLU A 611 10.14 10.88 -20.22
C GLU A 611 10.68 9.44 -20.14
N LEU A 612 9.81 8.42 -20.11
CA LEU A 612 10.22 7.03 -20.29
C LEU A 612 10.68 6.78 -21.73
N THR A 613 11.67 5.91 -21.89
CA THR A 613 12.12 5.43 -23.20
C THR A 613 11.66 4.00 -23.44
N PHE A 614 10.80 3.79 -24.44
CA PHE A 614 10.57 2.45 -24.98
C PHE A 614 11.67 2.13 -25.99
N SER A 615 12.49 1.12 -25.70
CA SER A 615 13.61 0.68 -26.54
C SER A 615 13.26 -0.62 -27.26
N TYR A 616 13.12 -0.55 -28.58
CA TYR A 616 13.01 -1.70 -29.46
C TYR A 616 14.41 -2.26 -29.74
N ASP A 617 14.78 -3.31 -29.00
CA ASP A 617 16.08 -3.98 -29.05
C ASP A 617 15.94 -5.51 -29.04
N PRO A 618 15.16 -6.10 -29.96
CA PRO A 618 14.91 -7.53 -29.95
C PRO A 618 16.23 -8.32 -30.09
N SER A 619 16.25 -9.54 -29.56
CA SER A 619 17.41 -10.44 -29.67
C SER A 619 17.73 -10.93 -31.09
N ASN A 620 16.99 -10.47 -32.09
CA ASN A 620 17.18 -10.73 -33.52
C ASN A 620 17.08 -9.42 -34.34
N PHE A 621 17.23 -9.50 -35.67
CA PHE A 621 17.10 -8.35 -36.57
C PHE A 621 15.68 -8.17 -37.14
N SER A 622 14.65 -8.65 -36.43
CA SER A 622 13.27 -8.48 -36.87
C SER A 622 12.84 -7.03 -36.73
N ARG A 623 12.04 -6.54 -37.68
CA ARG A 623 11.58 -5.14 -37.73
C ARG A 623 10.09 -4.99 -37.44
N ASP A 624 9.36 -6.08 -37.29
CA ASP A 624 7.90 -6.07 -37.23
C ASP A 624 7.34 -6.86 -36.03
N LEU A 625 8.06 -6.83 -34.90
CA LEU A 625 7.63 -7.47 -33.66
C LEU A 625 6.66 -6.63 -32.83
N ILE A 626 6.44 -5.34 -33.14
CA ILE A 626 5.33 -4.56 -32.57
C ILE A 626 4.24 -4.45 -33.62
N ILE A 627 3.13 -5.14 -33.39
CA ILE A 627 2.03 -5.27 -34.36
C ILE A 627 0.87 -4.37 -33.95
N LEU A 628 0.49 -3.42 -34.81
CA LEU A 628 -0.76 -2.70 -34.71
C LEU A 628 -1.84 -3.51 -35.45
N ALA A 629 -2.76 -4.14 -34.71
CA ALA A 629 -3.71 -5.10 -35.27
C ALA A 629 -4.57 -4.47 -36.39
N THR A 630 -4.98 -3.22 -36.19
CA THR A 630 -5.86 -2.49 -37.10
C THR A 630 -5.45 -1.02 -37.25
N LYS A 631 -6.14 -0.27 -38.11
CA LYS A 631 -6.02 1.19 -38.20
C LYS A 631 -6.45 1.95 -36.93
N ASN A 632 -7.12 1.28 -36.00
CA ASN A 632 -7.60 1.85 -34.74
C ASN A 632 -6.64 1.59 -33.57
N SER A 633 -5.65 0.71 -33.74
CA SER A 633 -4.59 0.44 -32.77
C SER A 633 -3.67 1.65 -32.66
N LYS A 634 -3.20 1.98 -31.45
CA LYS A 634 -2.55 3.27 -31.20
C LYS A 634 -1.30 3.18 -30.33
N ILE A 635 -0.25 3.86 -30.76
CA ILE A 635 0.91 4.23 -29.96
C ILE A 635 0.87 5.74 -29.77
N GLU A 636 1.02 6.21 -28.54
CA GLU A 636 1.09 7.62 -28.19
C GLU A 636 2.40 7.92 -27.46
N LEU A 637 3.13 8.93 -27.93
CA LEU A 637 4.26 9.51 -27.22
C LEU A 637 3.74 10.76 -26.50
N ASN A 638 3.66 10.72 -25.17
CA ASN A 638 3.22 11.85 -24.34
C ASN A 638 4.39 12.34 -23.49
N GLY A 639 5.35 13.03 -24.11
CA GLY A 639 6.60 13.38 -23.44
C GLY A 639 7.62 12.23 -23.34
N GLY A 640 7.27 11.02 -23.78
CA GLY A 640 8.17 9.87 -23.85
C GLY A 640 9.00 9.79 -25.12
N SER A 641 9.92 8.82 -25.14
CA SER A 641 10.81 8.52 -26.27
C SER A 641 10.59 7.11 -26.82
N PHE A 642 10.62 6.96 -28.14
CA PHE A 642 10.68 5.66 -28.80
C PHE A 642 12.06 5.52 -29.45
N HIS A 643 12.82 4.52 -29.00
CA HIS A 643 14.18 4.24 -29.45
C HIS A 643 14.24 2.89 -30.16
N THR A 644 15.10 2.77 -31.17
CA THR A 644 15.44 1.48 -31.80
C THR A 644 16.95 1.34 -31.98
N THR A 645 17.47 0.13 -31.78
CA THR A 645 18.88 -0.19 -32.02
C THR A 645 19.15 -0.37 -33.51
N THR A 646 20.29 -0.98 -33.86
CA THR A 646 20.60 -1.32 -35.27
C THR A 646 19.65 -2.33 -35.92
N SER A 647 18.72 -2.93 -35.16
CA SER A 647 17.62 -3.73 -35.71
C SER A 647 16.69 -2.91 -36.61
N GLY A 648 16.42 -1.65 -36.23
CA GLY A 648 15.36 -0.83 -36.82
C GLY A 648 13.97 -1.39 -36.54
N ILE A 649 12.94 -0.60 -36.84
CA ILE A 649 11.55 -1.02 -36.70
C ILE A 649 10.72 -0.55 -37.90
N MET A 650 9.68 -1.28 -38.24
CA MET A 650 8.70 -0.96 -39.27
C MET A 650 7.31 -1.06 -38.65
N LEU A 651 6.69 0.09 -38.39
CA LEU A 651 5.31 0.16 -37.95
C LEU A 651 4.39 0.12 -39.16
N LYS A 652 3.40 -0.77 -39.12
CA LYS A 652 2.39 -0.94 -40.17
C LYS A 652 1.02 -0.72 -39.53
N LYS A 653 0.10 -0.04 -40.22
CA LYS A 653 -1.27 0.27 -39.74
C LYS A 653 -1.29 1.20 -38.52
N GLY A 654 -2.46 1.40 -37.95
CA GLY A 654 -2.67 2.11 -36.69
C GLY A 654 -2.37 3.60 -36.72
N ILE A 655 -2.24 4.15 -35.51
CA ILE A 655 -2.05 5.58 -35.25
C ILE A 655 -0.80 5.75 -34.39
N LEU A 656 0.15 6.58 -34.86
CA LEU A 656 1.22 7.14 -34.03
C LEU A 656 0.82 8.55 -33.63
N ARG A 657 0.48 8.76 -32.36
CA ARG A 657 0.15 10.08 -31.81
C ARG A 657 1.34 10.66 -31.04
N VAL A 658 1.53 11.97 -31.17
CA VAL A 658 2.54 12.73 -30.44
C VAL A 658 1.88 13.86 -29.68
N ASP A 659 2.14 13.91 -28.39
CA ASP A 659 1.82 14.99 -27.46
C ASP A 659 3.07 15.41 -26.67
N ARG A 660 3.06 16.62 -26.13
CA ARG A 660 4.21 17.25 -25.44
C ARG A 660 5.48 17.15 -26.28
N LYS A 661 6.65 17.24 -25.64
CA LYS A 661 7.95 17.12 -26.31
C LYS A 661 8.40 15.66 -26.29
N SER A 662 8.34 14.99 -27.43
CA SER A 662 8.65 13.56 -27.58
C SER A 662 9.70 13.30 -28.63
N THR A 663 10.34 12.14 -28.54
CA THR A 663 11.50 11.80 -29.38
C THR A 663 11.30 10.46 -30.08
N LEU A 664 11.66 10.41 -31.37
CA LEU A 664 11.93 9.18 -32.12
C LEU A 664 13.42 9.12 -32.40
N SER A 665 14.08 8.01 -32.04
CA SER A 665 15.52 7.87 -32.24
C SER A 665 15.93 6.49 -32.72
N ALA A 666 16.99 6.43 -33.53
CA ALA A 666 17.56 5.18 -34.03
C ALA A 666 19.10 5.20 -33.94
N GLU A 667 19.70 4.07 -33.54
CA GLU A 667 21.16 3.90 -33.58
C GLU A 667 21.68 3.70 -35.01
N GLY A 668 20.85 3.08 -35.84
CA GLY A 668 21.12 2.71 -37.23
C GLY A 668 21.55 3.87 -38.12
N THR A 669 22.43 3.56 -39.08
CA THR A 669 22.94 4.56 -40.05
C THR A 669 22.34 4.38 -41.44
N THR A 670 21.57 3.32 -41.66
CA THR A 670 20.86 3.04 -42.92
C THR A 670 19.36 3.07 -42.73
N ASN A 671 18.60 3.22 -43.82
CA ASN A 671 17.13 3.30 -43.78
C ASN A 671 16.47 2.06 -43.16
N ILE A 672 17.07 0.87 -43.32
CA ILE A 672 16.51 -0.38 -42.77
C ILE A 672 16.80 -0.54 -41.27
N GLU A 673 17.78 0.19 -40.74
CA GLU A 673 18.12 0.21 -39.31
C GLU A 673 17.41 1.38 -38.59
N GLY A 674 16.46 2.03 -39.29
CA GLY A 674 15.69 3.16 -38.82
C GLY A 674 14.26 2.82 -38.41
N ILE A 675 13.50 3.86 -38.06
CA ILE A 675 12.05 3.76 -37.79
C ILE A 675 11.30 4.02 -39.11
N SER A 676 10.75 2.97 -39.71
CA SER A 676 9.88 3.03 -40.89
C SER A 676 8.42 3.17 -40.47
N ILE A 677 7.72 4.14 -41.07
CA ILE A 677 6.30 4.38 -40.91
C ILE A 677 5.59 3.94 -42.19
N GLY A 678 4.96 2.76 -42.18
CA GLY A 678 4.45 2.09 -43.38
C GLY A 678 5.44 1.07 -43.96
N ASP A 679 5.03 0.37 -45.03
CA ASP A 679 5.85 -0.63 -45.72
C ASP A 679 6.25 -0.27 -47.16
N GLY A 680 5.77 0.86 -47.67
CA GLY A 680 6.02 1.37 -49.01
C GLY A 680 5.35 0.57 -50.13
N VAL A 681 4.46 -0.36 -49.80
CA VAL A 681 3.88 -1.33 -50.74
C VAL A 681 2.36 -1.37 -50.69
N ASP A 682 1.76 -1.52 -49.50
CA ASP A 682 0.31 -1.64 -49.32
C ASP A 682 -0.24 -0.43 -48.55
N VAL A 683 -1.16 0.30 -49.17
CA VAL A 683 -1.86 1.44 -48.55
C VAL A 683 -2.57 1.05 -47.25
N ASN A 684 -2.97 -0.21 -47.08
CA ASN A 684 -3.56 -0.69 -45.84
C ASN A 684 -2.55 -0.74 -44.69
N ASN A 685 -1.25 -0.77 -44.98
CA ASN A 685 -0.17 -0.75 -43.99
C ASN A 685 0.29 0.67 -43.65
N ASN A 686 -0.30 1.71 -44.23
CA ASN A 686 -0.03 3.10 -43.85
C ASN A 686 -0.37 3.33 -42.37
N VAL A 687 0.53 3.99 -41.66
CA VAL A 687 0.33 4.45 -40.28
C VAL A 687 -0.17 5.89 -40.33
N THR A 688 -1.15 6.24 -39.51
CA THR A 688 -1.60 7.63 -39.37
C THR A 688 -0.77 8.33 -38.30
N VAL A 689 -0.03 9.39 -38.67
CA VAL A 689 0.71 10.22 -37.69
C VAL A 689 -0.14 11.41 -37.27
N GLN A 690 -0.36 11.57 -35.95
CA GLN A 690 -1.12 12.67 -35.35
C GLN A 690 -0.22 13.47 -34.41
N ILE A 691 0.06 14.73 -34.72
CA ILE A 691 0.79 15.64 -33.83
C ILE A 691 -0.23 16.60 -33.21
N LEU A 692 -0.37 16.56 -31.88
CA LEU A 692 -1.34 17.39 -31.18
C LEU A 692 -0.92 18.87 -31.11
N PRO A 693 -1.86 19.82 -30.91
CA PRO A 693 -1.52 21.22 -30.73
C PRO A 693 -0.52 21.42 -29.58
N SER A 694 0.52 22.23 -29.83
CA SER A 694 1.62 22.50 -28.89
C SER A 694 2.58 21.33 -28.63
N ALA A 695 2.40 20.17 -29.26
CA ALA A 695 3.37 19.08 -29.22
C ALA A 695 4.62 19.40 -30.05
N GLN A 696 5.76 18.82 -29.66
CA GLN A 696 7.04 18.88 -30.37
C GLN A 696 7.55 17.45 -30.59
N LEU A 697 7.71 17.07 -31.86
CA LEU A 697 8.37 15.81 -32.22
C LEU A 697 9.83 16.05 -32.59
N ILE A 698 10.75 15.38 -31.90
CA ILE A 698 12.19 15.40 -32.18
C ILE A 698 12.55 14.10 -32.90
N LEU A 699 13.25 14.22 -34.03
CA LEU A 699 13.73 13.08 -34.81
C LEU A 699 15.25 13.01 -34.69
N GLU A 700 15.76 12.00 -34.02
CA GLU A 700 17.19 11.77 -33.79
C GLU A 700 17.67 10.57 -34.60
N ARG A 701 18.05 10.86 -35.86
CA ARG A 701 18.59 9.92 -36.87
C ARG A 701 17.56 8.92 -37.43
N SER A 702 17.74 8.62 -38.72
CA SER A 702 17.15 7.48 -39.45
C SER A 702 15.65 7.22 -39.20
N VAL A 703 14.78 8.23 -39.35
CA VAL A 703 13.33 8.05 -39.44
C VAL A 703 12.91 8.14 -40.91
N VAL A 704 12.18 7.14 -41.40
CA VAL A 704 11.79 6.98 -42.80
C VAL A 704 10.27 6.91 -42.90
N ASP A 705 9.68 7.78 -43.71
CA ASP A 705 8.27 7.68 -44.10
C ASP A 705 8.17 6.78 -45.34
N ASP A 706 7.57 5.60 -45.15
CA ASP A 706 7.33 4.59 -46.17
C ASP A 706 5.80 4.45 -46.41
N SER A 707 5.03 5.53 -46.29
CA SER A 707 3.60 5.52 -46.64
C SER A 707 3.37 5.59 -48.16
N VAL A 708 2.37 4.87 -48.64
CA VAL A 708 1.94 4.80 -50.07
C VAL A 708 0.91 5.86 -50.41
#